data_AF-A0A673HF04-F1
#
_entry.id   AF-A0A673HF04-F1
#
_cell.length_a   1.000
_cell.length_b   1.000
_cell.length_c   1.000
_cell.angle_alpha   90.00
_cell.angle_beta   90.00
_cell.angle_gamma   90.00
#
_symmetry.space_group_name_H-M   'P 1'
#
loop_
_entity.id
_entity.type
_entity.pdbx_description
1 polymer ?
#
loop_
_entity_poly.entity_id
_entity_poly.type
_entity_poly.pdbx_seq_one_letter_code
_entity_poly.pdbx_strand_id
1 'polypeptide(L)'
;MQFLGRILDTVSSVSTLFSNPYRVRDVQLSDYNGKVLLKQEGRLVLYKNQQSHSWDCLLLCPETSSVALRMFQVASEEDAMNWFPQYALKLRPFYEMLRPPLKPEMFQPIVDCVRNHPDWSSAHIAVYTGLRDCLKHNYVLSQMNARDAQGQTPLHLACERGDVGCVRELLKECQARTDIKDKNGETPMHCAAKQDSAVIIEVLCAQMCVGMNELNAAGETPMHIACRLGRVEAVKGLVGGGACCDVMGSNGYPIHTAVKFSEKSCAEAILNTNPNQLLAEDPIYGGTPLHWAKTAEMSRVLLDRGCNVNYLSKTGESPLHILTKRGRFEAAMTLLTHGADPNIKGQDGNTALHLAMKVLLNMLFSVGAERCHPPSLNSPILSVNKAPPPGIGKAPPPNFQLSSYTELITRSLFFFSRMDRLLCLDGGGIKGLVLIQMLIALEKEAGRPIRELFDWVSGTSTGGILALAIVHGKSMEYLRCLYFRMKEQVFKGSRPYESGPLEEFLKNEFGENTKMTDVTHPRVIVTSVLADRHPGELHLFRNYDPPALQRDPPYTSTATFQPLTVPREQLVWRAARSSGAAPTYFRPMGRFLDGGLLANNPTLDAMAEIHQYNKALKGRESEVCRLGVVVSLGTGKPPQVAVNSVDVFRPSNPLELAKSFVGVRELGKMLVDCCTDSDGCAVDRARAWCEMADINYHRLSPPLSQEVMLDEVSDAVLVDMLWETQMYLYEHRDVIQTLCQQLLQL
;
A
#
# COMPACT_ATOMS: atom_id res chain seq x y z
N MET A 1 31.68 -70.34 -30.08
CA MET A 1 32.30 -70.11 -28.75
C MET A 1 33.23 -68.88 -28.73
N GLN A 2 32.84 -67.74 -29.31
CA GLN A 2 33.59 -66.47 -29.21
C GLN A 2 32.70 -65.25 -28.88
N PHE A 3 31.38 -65.44 -28.80
CA PHE A 3 30.44 -64.38 -28.43
C PHE A 3 30.19 -64.32 -26.91
N LEU A 4 30.28 -65.45 -26.21
CA LEU A 4 30.16 -65.53 -24.74
C LEU A 4 31.42 -65.03 -23.99
N GLY A 5 32.60 -65.10 -24.62
CA GLY A 5 33.85 -64.58 -24.02
C GLY A 5 33.90 -63.06 -23.96
N ARG A 6 33.39 -62.37 -24.99
CA ARG A 6 33.32 -60.90 -24.99
C ARG A 6 32.28 -60.36 -24.02
N ILE A 7 31.17 -61.07 -23.79
CA ILE A 7 30.16 -60.61 -22.83
C ILE A 7 30.67 -60.78 -21.39
N LEU A 8 31.46 -61.82 -21.08
CA LEU A 8 32.06 -61.98 -19.75
C LEU A 8 33.17 -60.96 -19.45
N ASP A 9 33.99 -60.59 -20.44
CA ASP A 9 35.00 -59.52 -20.29
C ASP A 9 34.38 -58.12 -20.26
N THR A 10 33.24 -57.91 -20.92
CA THR A 10 32.50 -56.65 -20.84
C THR A 10 31.71 -56.53 -19.54
N VAL A 11 31.24 -57.63 -18.95
CA VAL A 11 30.50 -57.61 -17.68
C VAL A 11 31.44 -57.45 -16.47
N SER A 12 32.67 -57.95 -16.53
CA SER A 12 33.68 -57.67 -15.48
C SER A 12 34.11 -56.20 -15.49
N SER A 13 34.34 -55.62 -16.66
CA SER A 13 34.74 -54.21 -16.83
C SER A 13 33.60 -53.20 -16.64
N VAL A 14 32.34 -53.59 -16.87
CA VAL A 14 31.17 -52.73 -16.59
C VAL A 14 30.79 -52.72 -15.10
N SER A 15 31.17 -53.73 -14.31
CA SER A 15 30.96 -53.71 -12.86
C SER A 15 31.85 -52.69 -12.12
N THR A 16 33.01 -52.35 -12.68
CA THR A 16 33.94 -51.33 -12.17
C THR A 16 33.60 -49.91 -12.61
N LEU A 17 32.83 -49.74 -13.70
CA LEU A 17 32.43 -48.43 -14.25
C LEU A 17 31.29 -47.76 -13.46
N PHE A 18 30.56 -48.49 -12.63
CA PHE A 18 29.43 -47.96 -11.84
C PHE A 18 29.72 -47.72 -10.34
N SER A 19 30.96 -47.94 -9.89
CA SER A 19 31.34 -47.60 -8.51
C SER A 19 32.11 -46.28 -8.47
N ASN A 20 31.51 -45.25 -7.87
CA ASN A 20 32.24 -44.04 -7.46
C ASN A 20 33.55 -44.47 -6.75
N PRO A 21 34.74 -44.14 -7.29
CA PRO A 21 36.04 -44.58 -6.74
C PRO A 21 36.29 -44.04 -5.33
N TYR A 22 35.55 -43.02 -4.91
CA TYR A 22 35.63 -42.41 -3.58
C TYR A 22 34.46 -42.81 -2.68
N ARG A 23 33.74 -43.88 -3.03
CA ARG A 23 32.68 -44.42 -2.18
C ARG A 23 33.30 -45.18 -1.02
N VAL A 24 32.97 -44.74 0.18
CA VAL A 24 33.33 -45.39 1.43
C VAL A 24 32.59 -46.72 1.53
N ARG A 25 33.32 -47.81 1.80
CA ARG A 25 32.75 -49.17 1.94
C ARG A 25 33.48 -49.97 3.00
N ASP A 26 32.77 -50.88 3.65
CA ASP A 26 33.38 -51.92 4.45
C ASP A 26 34.13 -52.90 3.55
N VAL A 27 35.35 -53.25 3.94
CA VAL A 27 36.18 -54.26 3.27
C VAL A 27 36.82 -55.18 4.29
N GLN A 28 37.01 -56.46 3.95
CA GLN A 28 37.67 -57.41 4.84
C GLN A 28 39.19 -57.18 4.77
N LEU A 29 39.86 -57.12 5.92
CA LEU A 29 41.31 -56.96 5.96
C LEU A 29 42.05 -58.14 5.32
N SER A 30 41.44 -59.33 5.32
CA SER A 30 41.95 -60.51 4.61
C SER A 30 42.12 -60.28 3.11
N ASP A 31 41.29 -59.43 2.50
CA ASP A 31 41.32 -59.13 1.07
C ASP A 31 42.56 -58.31 0.69
N TYR A 32 43.30 -57.82 1.68
CA TYR A 32 44.53 -57.04 1.51
C TYR A 32 45.79 -57.83 1.86
N ASN A 33 45.66 -59.10 2.26
CA ASN A 33 46.79 -60.01 2.43
C ASN A 33 47.50 -60.21 1.08
N GLY A 34 48.79 -59.85 1.02
CA GLY A 34 49.61 -59.94 -0.20
C GLY A 34 49.59 -58.70 -1.11
N LYS A 35 48.82 -57.65 -0.77
CA LYS A 35 48.94 -56.34 -1.44
C LYS A 35 50.13 -55.55 -0.88
N VAL A 36 50.75 -54.70 -1.69
CA VAL A 36 51.93 -53.93 -1.28
C VAL A 36 51.48 -52.73 -0.45
N LEU A 37 51.92 -52.68 0.81
CA LEU A 37 51.76 -51.51 1.67
C LEU A 37 52.69 -50.39 1.19
N LEU A 38 52.14 -49.24 0.83
CA LEU A 38 52.92 -48.08 0.36
C LEU A 38 53.19 -47.07 1.47
N LYS A 39 52.17 -46.71 2.24
CA LYS A 39 52.24 -45.70 3.31
C LYS A 39 51.26 -46.02 4.43
N GLN A 40 51.59 -45.60 5.64
CA GLN A 40 50.69 -45.67 6.80
C GLN A 40 50.88 -44.41 7.66
N GLU A 41 49.79 -43.69 7.91
CA GLU A 41 49.75 -42.50 8.75
C GLU A 41 48.57 -42.60 9.72
N GLY A 42 48.86 -42.75 11.01
CA GLY A 42 47.85 -43.02 12.03
C GLY A 42 47.08 -44.30 11.72
N ARG A 43 45.73 -44.21 11.65
CA ARG A 43 44.85 -45.32 11.29
C ARG A 43 44.63 -45.48 9.78
N LEU A 44 45.19 -44.60 8.95
CA LEU A 44 45.02 -44.64 7.49
C LEU A 44 46.19 -45.33 6.81
N VAL A 45 45.88 -46.20 5.86
CA VAL A 45 46.83 -47.10 5.20
C VAL A 45 46.60 -47.09 3.69
N LEU A 46 47.66 -46.90 2.91
CA LEU A 46 47.61 -46.92 1.44
C LEU A 46 48.21 -48.22 0.91
N TYR A 47 47.40 -48.99 0.19
CA TYR A 47 47.84 -50.21 -0.49
C TYR A 47 47.88 -50.04 -2.00
N LYS A 48 48.86 -50.67 -2.65
CA LYS A 48 48.90 -50.91 -4.10
C LYS A 48 48.42 -52.32 -4.39
N ASN A 49 47.28 -52.44 -5.08
CA ASN A 49 46.80 -53.70 -5.60
C ASN A 49 47.39 -53.94 -7.00
N GLN A 50 48.35 -54.86 -7.09
CA GLN A 50 48.99 -55.22 -8.36
C GLN A 50 48.03 -55.94 -9.32
N GLN A 51 47.03 -56.67 -8.80
CA GLN A 51 46.11 -57.47 -9.61
C GLN A 51 45.03 -56.62 -10.27
N SER A 52 44.51 -55.59 -9.58
CA SER A 52 43.48 -54.69 -10.11
C SER A 52 44.03 -53.35 -10.60
N HIS A 53 45.35 -53.17 -10.62
CA HIS A 53 46.01 -51.89 -10.90
C HIS A 53 45.36 -50.70 -10.17
N SER A 54 45.05 -50.87 -8.88
CA SER A 54 44.40 -49.83 -8.06
C SER A 54 45.18 -49.48 -6.81
N TRP A 55 44.96 -48.27 -6.31
CA TRP A 55 45.44 -47.78 -5.04
C TRP A 55 44.26 -47.57 -4.10
N ASP A 56 44.33 -48.27 -2.97
CA ASP A 56 43.23 -48.37 -2.03
C ASP A 56 43.66 -47.74 -0.70
N CYS A 57 42.91 -46.73 -0.23
CA CYS A 57 43.13 -46.11 1.08
C CYS A 57 42.14 -46.68 2.09
N LEU A 58 42.66 -47.31 3.15
CA LEU A 58 41.88 -47.95 4.19
C LEU A 58 42.03 -47.21 5.52
N LEU A 59 40.91 -47.01 6.21
CA LEU A 59 40.87 -46.63 7.62
C LEU A 59 40.71 -47.89 8.47
N LEU A 60 41.74 -48.20 9.26
CA LEU A 60 41.73 -49.31 10.20
C LEU A 60 40.81 -48.99 11.39
N CYS A 61 39.93 -49.93 11.72
CA CYS A 61 39.00 -49.84 12.85
C CYS A 61 39.43 -50.86 13.92
N PRO A 62 40.20 -50.47 14.96
CA PRO A 62 40.71 -51.39 15.98
C PRO A 62 39.62 -52.18 16.72
N GLU A 63 38.40 -51.64 16.76
CA GLU A 63 37.24 -52.21 17.45
C GLU A 63 36.61 -53.38 16.67
N THR A 64 36.89 -53.48 15.36
CA THR A 64 36.45 -54.56 14.48
C THR A 64 37.66 -55.14 13.75
N SER A 65 38.36 -56.08 14.39
CA SER A 65 39.67 -56.59 13.95
C SER A 65 39.72 -57.24 12.56
N SER A 66 38.57 -57.52 11.92
CA SER A 66 38.49 -58.12 10.59
C SER A 66 38.03 -57.16 9.48
N VAL A 67 37.45 -56.00 9.81
CA VAL A 67 36.84 -55.08 8.84
C VAL A 67 37.50 -53.70 8.91
N ALA A 68 37.81 -53.13 7.74
CA ALA A 68 38.29 -51.76 7.60
C ALA A 68 37.36 -50.97 6.66
N LEU A 69 37.39 -49.64 6.79
CA LEU A 69 36.65 -48.75 5.90
C LEU A 69 37.55 -48.31 4.76
N ARG A 70 37.23 -48.71 3.53
CA ARG A 70 37.92 -48.21 2.34
C ARG A 70 37.44 -46.81 2.00
N MET A 71 38.30 -45.81 2.18
CA MET A 71 38.00 -44.39 1.91
C MET A 71 37.99 -44.07 0.42
N PHE A 72 38.90 -44.67 -0.35
CA PHE A 72 38.91 -44.59 -1.81
C PHE A 72 39.60 -45.79 -2.45
N GLN A 73 39.29 -46.02 -3.72
CA GLN A 73 39.96 -46.94 -4.64
C GLN A 73 40.14 -46.21 -5.97
N VAL A 74 41.35 -45.74 -6.25
CA VAL A 74 41.67 -44.98 -7.47
C VAL A 74 42.59 -45.78 -8.39
N ALA A 75 42.53 -45.51 -9.69
CA ALA A 75 43.34 -46.20 -10.71
C ALA A 75 44.66 -45.47 -11.05
N SER A 76 44.88 -44.27 -10.50
CA SER A 76 46.07 -43.47 -10.72
C SER A 76 46.92 -43.38 -9.46
N GLU A 77 48.23 -43.62 -9.59
CA GLU A 77 49.20 -43.42 -8.51
C GLU A 77 49.28 -41.94 -8.09
N GLU A 78 49.15 -41.03 -9.05
CA GLU A 78 49.18 -39.58 -8.81
C GLU A 78 48.01 -39.15 -7.93
N ASP A 79 46.79 -39.58 -8.25
CA ASP A 79 45.59 -39.30 -7.45
C ASP A 79 45.74 -39.86 -6.04
N ALA A 80 46.23 -41.10 -5.91
CA ALA A 80 46.42 -41.75 -4.62
C ALA A 80 47.43 -40.99 -3.74
N MET A 81 48.55 -40.56 -4.34
CA MET A 81 49.59 -39.81 -3.64
C MET A 81 49.18 -38.37 -3.33
N ASN A 82 48.26 -37.79 -4.10
CA ASN A 82 47.68 -36.47 -3.84
C ASN A 82 46.63 -36.50 -2.71
N TRP A 83 45.73 -37.49 -2.71
CA TRP A 83 44.63 -37.57 -1.74
C TRP A 83 45.01 -38.19 -0.40
N PHE A 84 45.92 -39.16 -0.38
CA PHE A 84 46.29 -39.87 0.86
C PHE A 84 46.78 -38.92 1.97
N PRO A 85 47.72 -37.98 1.72
CA PRO A 85 48.17 -37.05 2.76
C PRO A 85 47.05 -36.14 3.26
N GLN A 86 46.15 -35.71 2.38
CA GLN A 86 45.01 -34.87 2.77
C GLN A 86 44.04 -35.63 3.67
N TYR A 87 43.77 -36.91 3.37
CA TYR A 87 42.89 -37.76 4.17
C TYR A 87 43.54 -38.09 5.51
N ALA A 88 44.84 -38.42 5.52
CA ALA A 88 45.61 -38.69 6.73
C ALA A 88 45.57 -37.52 7.71
N LEU A 89 45.75 -36.30 7.19
CA LEU A 89 45.73 -35.08 7.99
C LEU A 89 44.31 -34.70 8.43
N LYS A 90 43.34 -34.68 7.52
CA LYS A 90 42.01 -34.11 7.77
C LYS A 90 41.04 -35.06 8.45
N LEU A 91 41.13 -36.38 8.24
CA LEU A 91 40.20 -37.36 8.79
C LEU A 91 40.48 -37.73 10.25
N ARG A 92 41.68 -37.43 10.75
CA ARG A 92 42.13 -37.79 12.10
C ARG A 92 41.17 -37.38 13.22
N PRO A 93 40.72 -36.12 13.31
CA PRO A 93 39.79 -35.70 14.36
C PRO A 93 38.48 -36.48 14.36
N PHE A 94 38.04 -36.95 13.19
CA PHE A 94 36.75 -37.60 13.04
C PHE A 94 36.79 -39.04 13.53
N TYR A 95 37.77 -39.84 13.12
CA TYR A 95 37.85 -41.22 13.61
C TYR A 95 38.32 -41.35 15.07
N GLU A 96 38.93 -40.30 15.65
CA GLU A 96 39.29 -40.28 17.07
C GLU A 96 38.11 -39.86 17.96
N MET A 97 37.19 -39.02 17.47
CA MET A 97 36.05 -38.50 18.26
C MET A 97 34.72 -39.23 18.02
N LEU A 98 34.51 -39.81 16.83
CA LEU A 98 33.27 -40.53 16.51
C LEU A 98 33.19 -41.84 17.30
N ARG A 99 32.02 -42.12 17.86
CA ARG A 99 31.80 -43.34 18.65
C ARG A 99 31.83 -44.59 17.76
N PRO A 100 32.61 -45.62 18.12
CA PRO A 100 32.56 -46.91 17.43
C PRO A 100 31.18 -47.59 17.55
N PRO A 101 30.79 -48.45 16.58
CA PRO A 101 31.54 -48.84 15.39
C PRO A 101 31.48 -47.76 14.30
N LEU A 102 32.64 -47.50 13.68
CA LEU A 102 32.74 -46.57 12.57
C LEU A 102 32.08 -47.16 11.32
N LYS A 103 31.12 -46.44 10.73
CA LYS A 103 30.36 -46.91 9.55
C LYS A 103 30.69 -46.09 8.30
N PRO A 104 30.53 -46.68 7.09
CA PRO A 104 30.75 -45.95 5.84
C PRO A 104 29.89 -44.68 5.71
N GLU A 105 28.65 -44.73 6.19
CA GLU A 105 27.67 -43.63 6.17
C GLU A 105 28.16 -42.37 6.90
N MET A 106 29.00 -42.54 7.93
CA MET A 106 29.52 -41.44 8.74
C MET A 106 30.68 -40.73 8.04
N PHE A 107 31.51 -41.47 7.30
CA PHE A 107 32.70 -40.94 6.64
C PHE A 107 32.44 -40.50 5.20
N GLN A 108 31.41 -41.01 4.52
CA GLN A 108 31.09 -40.61 3.16
C GLN A 108 30.91 -39.08 3.02
N PRO A 109 30.10 -38.39 3.86
CA PRO A 109 29.95 -36.93 3.77
C PRO A 109 31.26 -36.17 4.05
N ILE A 110 32.09 -36.68 4.97
CA ILE A 110 33.37 -36.07 5.34
C ILE A 110 34.36 -36.16 4.17
N VAL A 111 34.47 -37.35 3.58
CA VAL A 111 35.34 -37.63 2.43
C VAL A 111 34.91 -36.84 1.20
N ASP A 112 33.60 -36.77 0.93
CA ASP A 112 33.07 -35.94 -0.16
C ASP A 112 33.36 -34.46 0.07
N CYS A 113 33.28 -33.99 1.32
CA CYS A 113 33.60 -32.62 1.70
C CYS A 113 35.10 -32.29 1.49
N VAL A 114 36.01 -33.18 1.90
CA VAL A 114 37.46 -33.02 1.66
C VAL A 114 37.77 -32.89 0.16
N ARG A 115 37.04 -33.63 -0.68
CA ARG A 115 37.24 -33.61 -2.14
C ARG A 115 36.65 -32.37 -2.81
N ASN A 116 35.45 -31.97 -2.40
CA ASN A 116 34.76 -30.81 -2.98
C ASN A 116 35.40 -29.49 -2.54
N HIS A 117 36.03 -29.48 -1.35
CA HIS A 117 36.70 -28.31 -0.78
C HIS A 117 38.10 -28.68 -0.25
N PRO A 118 39.10 -28.86 -1.12
CA PRO A 118 40.46 -29.26 -0.72
C PRO A 118 41.17 -28.24 0.17
N ASP A 119 40.74 -26.99 0.17
CA ASP A 119 41.23 -25.87 0.98
C ASP A 119 40.61 -25.82 2.39
N TRP A 120 39.49 -26.51 2.62
CA TRP A 120 38.83 -26.51 3.92
C TRP A 120 39.65 -27.21 5.00
N SER A 121 39.74 -26.56 6.16
CA SER A 121 40.32 -27.16 7.37
C SER A 121 39.40 -28.22 7.98
N SER A 122 39.91 -29.05 8.90
CA SER A 122 39.07 -30.02 9.62
C SER A 122 37.95 -29.34 10.41
N ALA A 123 38.13 -28.08 10.83
CA ALA A 123 37.10 -27.27 11.48
C ALA A 123 35.94 -26.91 10.53
N HIS A 124 36.24 -26.51 9.29
CA HIS A 124 35.19 -26.25 8.28
C HIS A 124 34.38 -27.51 8.00
N ILE A 125 35.07 -28.65 7.84
CA ILE A 125 34.42 -29.94 7.58
C ILE A 125 33.55 -30.37 8.76
N ALA A 126 34.01 -30.19 10.00
CA ALA A 126 33.23 -30.50 11.20
C ALA A 126 31.95 -29.66 11.30
N VAL A 127 32.02 -28.35 11.00
CA VAL A 127 30.84 -27.48 10.94
C VAL A 127 29.91 -27.88 9.79
N TYR A 128 30.45 -28.12 8.59
CA TYR A 128 29.64 -28.48 7.42
C TYR A 128 28.89 -29.80 7.59
N THR A 129 29.52 -30.77 8.26
CA THR A 129 28.94 -32.10 8.51
C THR A 129 28.09 -32.15 9.78
N GLY A 130 28.05 -31.07 10.57
CA GLY A 130 27.30 -31.00 11.83
C GLY A 130 27.90 -31.83 12.96
N LEU A 131 29.16 -32.26 12.84
CA LEU A 131 29.85 -33.10 13.81
C LEU A 131 30.44 -32.27 14.94
N ARG A 132 29.55 -31.72 15.79
CA ARG A 132 29.91 -30.80 16.88
C ARG A 132 30.93 -31.37 17.86
N ASP A 133 30.86 -32.66 18.17
CA ASP A 133 31.81 -33.30 19.09
C ASP A 133 33.25 -33.23 18.55
N CYS A 134 33.43 -33.22 17.23
CA CYS A 134 34.76 -33.12 16.60
C CYS A 134 35.38 -31.72 16.78
N LEU A 135 34.58 -30.68 17.08
CA LEU A 135 35.10 -29.33 17.35
C LEU A 135 35.94 -29.26 18.62
N LYS A 136 35.75 -30.19 19.56
CA LYS A 136 36.52 -30.29 20.82
C LYS A 136 37.90 -30.91 20.65
N HIS A 137 38.18 -31.48 19.48
CA HIS A 137 39.47 -32.11 19.21
C HIS A 137 40.58 -31.06 19.10
N ASN A 138 41.72 -31.26 19.79
CA ASN A 138 42.83 -30.29 19.85
C ASN A 138 43.31 -29.80 18.47
N TYR A 139 43.39 -30.71 17.50
CA TYR A 139 43.77 -30.32 16.13
C TYR A 139 42.72 -29.42 15.46
N VAL A 140 41.43 -29.67 15.69
CA VAL A 140 40.34 -28.85 15.16
C VAL A 140 40.34 -27.48 15.85
N LEU A 141 40.53 -27.45 17.16
CA LEU A 141 40.69 -26.21 17.95
C LEU A 141 41.81 -25.31 17.41
N SER A 142 42.95 -25.90 17.01
CA SER A 142 44.06 -25.14 16.42
C SER A 142 43.72 -24.49 15.06
N GLN A 143 42.67 -24.96 14.38
CA GLN A 143 42.22 -24.51 13.06
C GLN A 143 40.91 -23.74 13.09
N MET A 144 40.43 -23.30 14.26
CA MET A 144 39.11 -22.68 14.37
C MET A 144 38.98 -21.33 13.70
N ASN A 145 40.10 -20.67 13.47
CA ASN A 145 40.19 -19.39 12.77
C ASN A 145 40.89 -19.54 11.41
N ALA A 146 41.06 -20.78 10.93
CA ALA A 146 41.58 -21.04 9.59
C ALA A 146 40.66 -20.40 8.55
N ARG A 147 41.24 -19.97 7.44
CA ARG A 147 40.52 -19.34 6.33
C ARG A 147 40.54 -20.24 5.12
N ASP A 148 39.38 -20.45 4.50
CA ASP A 148 39.27 -21.16 3.24
C ASP A 148 39.69 -20.28 2.04
N ALA A 149 39.50 -20.79 0.83
CA ALA A 149 39.80 -20.08 -0.41
C ALA A 149 38.97 -18.81 -0.60
N GLN A 150 37.82 -18.67 0.06
CA GLN A 150 36.99 -17.45 0.06
C GLN A 150 37.33 -16.52 1.24
N GLY A 151 38.26 -16.92 2.10
CA GLY A 151 38.61 -16.20 3.32
C GLY A 151 37.64 -16.45 4.47
N GLN A 152 36.65 -17.33 4.29
CA GLN A 152 35.67 -17.67 5.31
C GLN A 152 36.31 -18.52 6.41
N THR A 153 35.83 -18.35 7.63
CA THR A 153 36.19 -19.18 8.78
C THR A 153 35.08 -20.20 9.07
N PRO A 154 35.34 -21.24 9.89
CA PRO A 154 34.29 -22.16 10.33
C PRO A 154 33.08 -21.45 10.97
N LEU A 155 33.30 -20.30 11.63
CA LEU A 155 32.22 -19.49 12.19
C LEU A 155 31.38 -18.79 11.11
N HIS A 156 32.00 -18.31 10.02
CA HIS A 156 31.24 -17.78 8.87
C HIS A 156 30.32 -18.86 8.30
N LEU A 157 30.86 -20.06 8.08
CA LEU A 157 30.11 -21.20 7.55
C LEU A 157 28.96 -21.63 8.48
N ALA A 158 29.18 -21.64 9.79
CA ALA A 158 28.14 -21.95 10.77
C ALA A 158 27.00 -20.92 10.73
N CYS A 159 27.33 -19.63 10.63
CA CYS A 159 26.36 -18.54 10.51
C CYS A 159 25.60 -18.60 9.18
N GLU A 160 26.31 -18.83 8.08
CA GLU A 160 25.73 -18.96 6.74
C GLU A 160 24.78 -20.15 6.63
N ARG A 161 25.03 -21.24 7.35
CA ARG A 161 24.15 -22.41 7.38
C ARG A 161 22.97 -22.30 8.34
N GLY A 162 22.94 -21.28 9.19
CA GLY A 162 21.90 -21.15 10.20
C GLY A 162 22.03 -22.12 11.38
N ASP A 163 23.19 -22.75 11.59
CA ASP A 163 23.36 -23.76 12.65
C ASP A 163 23.66 -23.11 14.00
N VAL A 164 22.60 -22.77 14.73
CA VAL A 164 22.66 -22.18 16.08
C VAL A 164 23.50 -23.04 17.04
N GLY A 165 23.44 -24.37 16.90
CA GLY A 165 24.16 -25.30 17.76
C GLY A 165 25.67 -25.19 17.55
N CYS A 166 26.10 -25.23 16.28
CA CYS A 166 27.51 -25.00 15.95
C CYS A 166 27.95 -23.59 16.35
N VAL A 167 27.19 -22.53 16.04
CA VAL A 167 27.55 -21.16 16.42
C VAL A 167 27.77 -21.03 17.93
N ARG A 168 26.89 -21.62 18.75
CA ARG A 168 27.02 -21.59 20.22
C ARG A 168 28.28 -22.30 20.71
N GLU A 169 28.56 -23.49 20.19
CA GLU A 169 29.75 -24.28 20.56
C GLU A 169 31.03 -23.53 20.16
N LEU A 170 31.06 -23.00 18.94
CA LEU A 170 32.20 -22.28 18.38
C LEU A 170 32.56 -21.03 19.20
N LEU A 171 31.55 -20.29 19.67
CA LEU A 171 31.77 -19.08 20.45
C LEU A 171 32.10 -19.37 21.92
N LYS A 172 31.31 -20.24 22.58
CA LYS A 172 31.43 -20.47 24.02
C LYS A 172 32.56 -21.40 24.39
N GLU A 173 32.68 -22.51 23.68
CA GLU A 173 33.61 -23.60 24.03
C GLU A 173 34.92 -23.48 23.24
N CYS A 174 34.86 -23.10 21.96
CA CYS A 174 36.04 -23.03 21.09
C CYS A 174 36.69 -21.64 21.00
N GLN A 175 36.05 -20.59 21.56
CA GLN A 175 36.53 -19.20 21.54
C GLN A 175 36.91 -18.71 20.12
N ALA A 176 36.09 -19.05 19.12
CA ALA A 176 36.29 -18.62 17.74
C ALA A 176 36.24 -17.09 17.61
N ARG A 177 37.12 -16.53 16.77
CA ARG A 177 37.18 -15.08 16.54
C ARG A 177 36.02 -14.61 15.67
N THR A 178 35.42 -13.49 16.06
CA THR A 178 34.29 -12.88 15.33
C THR A 178 34.67 -11.70 14.44
N ASP A 179 35.92 -11.24 14.50
CA ASP A 179 36.43 -10.04 13.83
C ASP A 179 37.08 -10.33 12.46
N ILE A 180 37.21 -11.60 12.10
CA ILE A 180 37.83 -12.03 10.85
C ILE A 180 36.88 -11.72 9.69
N LYS A 181 37.43 -11.11 8.62
CA LYS A 181 36.70 -10.82 7.39
C LYS A 181 37.06 -11.79 6.28
N ASP A 182 36.06 -12.18 5.50
CA ASP A 182 36.23 -12.91 4.25
C ASP A 182 36.74 -12.00 3.11
N LYS A 183 36.85 -12.54 1.89
CA LYS A 183 37.29 -11.76 0.70
C LYS A 183 36.33 -10.65 0.29
N ASN A 184 35.06 -10.72 0.69
CA ASN A 184 34.07 -9.67 0.46
C ASN A 184 34.03 -8.63 1.58
N GLY A 185 34.94 -8.75 2.57
CA GLY A 185 34.94 -7.90 3.76
C GLY A 185 33.83 -8.22 4.75
N GLU A 186 33.12 -9.34 4.58
CA GLU A 186 32.02 -9.76 5.45
C GLU A 186 32.58 -10.43 6.72
N THR A 187 32.00 -10.06 7.87
CA THR A 187 32.23 -10.72 9.16
C THR A 187 31.22 -11.85 9.36
N PRO A 188 31.38 -12.75 10.36
CA PRO A 188 30.35 -13.75 10.68
C PRO A 188 28.97 -13.14 10.97
N MET A 189 28.92 -11.91 11.49
CA MET A 189 27.67 -11.17 11.69
C MET A 189 26.96 -10.85 10.36
N HIS A 190 27.71 -10.53 9.30
CA HIS A 190 27.13 -10.34 7.97
C HIS A 190 26.55 -11.65 7.42
N CYS A 191 27.25 -12.78 7.60
CA CYS A 191 26.75 -14.10 7.23
C CYS A 191 25.48 -14.47 8.01
N ALA A 192 25.44 -14.18 9.32
CA ALA A 192 24.26 -14.39 10.16
C ALA A 192 23.07 -13.54 9.69
N ALA A 193 23.30 -12.28 9.32
CA ALA A 193 22.25 -11.38 8.82
C ALA A 193 21.65 -11.79 7.46
N LYS A 194 22.31 -12.68 6.70
CA LYS A 194 21.72 -13.29 5.50
C LYS A 194 20.63 -14.31 5.83
N GLN A 195 20.62 -14.83 7.05
CA GLN A 195 19.63 -15.77 7.56
C GLN A 195 18.47 -15.02 8.22
N ASP A 196 17.26 -15.56 8.14
CA ASP A 196 16.09 -14.98 8.82
C ASP A 196 15.97 -15.52 10.26
N SER A 197 17.01 -15.35 11.07
CA SER A 197 17.08 -15.90 12.43
C SER A 197 17.65 -14.90 13.43
N ALA A 198 16.78 -14.37 14.30
CA ALA A 198 17.17 -13.53 15.42
C ALA A 198 18.13 -14.25 16.38
N VAL A 199 17.92 -15.56 16.59
CA VAL A 199 18.64 -16.37 17.59
C VAL A 199 20.14 -16.40 17.32
N ILE A 200 20.57 -16.50 16.06
CA ILE A 200 22.00 -16.52 15.72
C ILE A 200 22.64 -15.17 16.03
N ILE A 201 21.95 -14.09 15.68
CA ILE A 201 22.40 -12.73 15.96
C ILE A 201 22.48 -12.49 17.46
N GLU A 202 21.46 -12.87 18.22
CA GLU A 202 21.45 -12.76 19.69
C GLU A 202 22.61 -13.52 20.33
N VAL A 203 22.90 -14.73 19.85
CA VAL A 203 24.04 -15.54 20.32
C VAL A 203 25.37 -14.84 20.03
N LEU A 204 25.52 -14.21 18.86
CA LEU A 204 26.72 -13.44 18.52
C LEU A 204 26.82 -12.14 19.35
N CYS A 205 25.72 -11.42 19.55
CA CYS A 205 25.65 -10.20 20.35
C CYS A 205 26.03 -10.46 21.82
N ALA A 206 25.58 -11.59 22.39
CA ALA A 206 25.88 -11.98 23.76
C ALA A 206 27.37 -12.23 24.04
N GLN A 207 28.21 -12.33 23.01
CA GLN A 207 29.65 -12.55 23.12
C GLN A 207 30.46 -11.29 22.72
N MET A 208 29.84 -10.12 22.72
CA MET A 208 30.46 -8.83 22.32
C MET A 208 31.11 -8.89 20.94
N CYS A 209 30.41 -9.48 19.96
CA CYS A 209 30.92 -9.60 18.59
C CYS A 209 31.27 -8.22 17.99
N VAL A 210 32.55 -8.02 17.69
CA VAL A 210 33.05 -6.89 16.90
C VAL A 210 32.62 -7.11 15.45
N GLY A 211 31.65 -6.35 14.96
CA GLY A 211 31.13 -6.53 13.59
C GLY A 211 29.71 -6.06 13.31
N MET A 212 28.91 -5.73 14.34
CA MET A 212 27.49 -5.33 14.17
C MET A 212 27.30 -4.08 13.30
N ASN A 213 28.27 -3.17 13.34
CA ASN A 213 28.24 -1.87 12.65
C ASN A 213 29.34 -1.77 11.58
N GLU A 214 30.09 -2.84 11.33
CA GLU A 214 31.16 -2.79 10.34
C GLU A 214 30.61 -2.84 8.92
N LEU A 215 31.29 -2.16 8.01
CA LEU A 215 30.97 -2.19 6.59
C LEU A 215 31.79 -3.28 5.89
N ASN A 216 31.13 -4.05 5.05
CA ASN A 216 31.79 -4.95 4.09
C ASN A 216 32.39 -4.18 2.90
N ALA A 217 32.98 -4.87 1.93
CA ALA A 217 33.58 -4.24 0.75
C ALA A 217 32.56 -3.53 -0.17
N ALA A 218 31.27 -3.86 -0.07
CA ALA A 218 30.18 -3.16 -0.76
C ALA A 218 29.68 -1.92 0.00
N GLY A 219 30.23 -1.63 1.19
CA GLY A 219 29.77 -0.56 2.07
C GLY A 219 28.41 -0.87 2.68
N GLU A 220 28.13 -2.13 3.02
CA GLU A 220 26.92 -2.57 3.70
C GLU A 220 27.26 -3.05 5.12
N THR A 221 26.45 -2.66 6.12
CA THR A 221 26.48 -3.29 7.44
C THR A 221 25.65 -4.59 7.43
N PRO A 222 25.72 -5.45 8.47
CA PRO A 222 24.80 -6.58 8.60
C PRO A 222 23.33 -6.17 8.50
N MET A 223 22.96 -5.01 9.05
CA MET A 223 21.59 -4.50 8.96
C MET A 223 21.19 -4.11 7.54
N HIS A 224 22.11 -3.55 6.74
CA HIS A 224 21.85 -3.29 5.32
C HIS A 224 21.58 -4.59 4.55
N ILE A 225 22.38 -5.64 4.80
CA ILE A 225 22.19 -6.95 4.16
C ILE A 225 20.82 -7.54 4.53
N ALA A 226 20.47 -7.53 5.82
CA ALA A 226 19.17 -8.02 6.29
C ALA A 226 18.00 -7.24 5.64
N CYS A 227 18.11 -5.91 5.56
CA CYS A 227 17.11 -5.06 4.90
C CYS A 227 17.03 -5.26 3.39
N ARG A 228 18.14 -5.57 2.72
CA ARG A 228 18.16 -5.83 1.28
C ARG A 228 17.57 -7.20 0.93
N LEU A 229 17.72 -8.18 1.82
CA LEU A 229 17.27 -9.56 1.65
C LEU A 229 15.90 -9.83 2.29
N GLY A 230 15.26 -8.83 2.91
CA GLY A 230 13.96 -8.99 3.56
C GLY A 230 13.98 -9.86 4.83
N ARG A 231 15.12 -9.93 5.53
CA ARG A 231 15.30 -10.78 6.73
C ARG A 231 14.81 -10.07 7.99
N VAL A 232 13.50 -10.11 8.23
CA VAL A 232 12.83 -9.34 9.29
C VAL A 232 13.31 -9.75 10.68
N GLU A 233 13.46 -11.06 10.93
CA GLU A 233 13.88 -11.55 12.24
C GLU A 233 15.35 -11.22 12.49
N ALA A 234 16.18 -11.18 11.44
CA ALA A 234 17.54 -10.67 11.56
C ALA A 234 17.58 -9.16 11.87
N VAL A 235 16.74 -8.35 11.24
CA VAL A 235 16.64 -6.91 11.56
C VAL A 235 16.24 -6.72 13.02
N LYS A 236 15.22 -7.44 13.50
CA LYS A 236 14.80 -7.40 14.91
C LYS A 236 15.92 -7.83 15.85
N GLY A 237 16.62 -8.92 15.55
CA GLY A 237 17.75 -9.41 16.34
C GLY A 237 18.91 -8.41 16.40
N LEU A 238 19.26 -7.78 15.26
CA LEU A 238 20.33 -6.77 15.19
C LEU A 238 19.97 -5.52 15.98
N VAL A 239 18.74 -5.02 15.82
CA VAL A 239 18.26 -3.84 16.54
C VAL A 239 18.15 -4.13 18.05
N GLY A 240 17.62 -5.29 18.44
CA GLY A 240 17.56 -5.73 19.84
C GLY A 240 18.93 -5.97 20.46
N GLY A 241 19.92 -6.36 19.65
CA GLY A 241 21.33 -6.49 20.02
C GLY A 241 22.12 -5.18 20.08
N GLY A 242 21.48 -4.03 19.80
CA GLY A 242 22.10 -2.70 19.88
C GLY A 242 22.88 -2.26 18.63
N ALA A 243 22.60 -2.84 17.46
CA ALA A 243 23.16 -2.37 16.20
C ALA A 243 22.71 -0.93 15.89
N CYS A 244 23.63 -0.10 15.42
CA CYS A 244 23.38 1.31 15.14
C CYS A 244 22.68 1.46 13.78
N CYS A 245 21.47 2.04 13.78
CA CYS A 245 20.77 2.39 12.53
C CYS A 245 21.39 3.62 11.83
N ASP A 246 22.24 4.37 12.52
CA ASP A 246 22.87 5.60 12.00
C ASP A 246 24.20 5.33 11.27
N VAL A 247 24.52 4.06 10.98
CA VAL A 247 25.69 3.74 10.17
C VAL A 247 25.35 3.93 8.70
N MET A 248 26.05 4.84 8.05
CA MET A 248 25.85 5.15 6.65
C MET A 248 26.60 4.14 5.76
N GLY A 249 25.85 3.42 4.94
CA GLY A 249 26.40 2.58 3.88
C GLY A 249 26.43 3.28 2.52
N SER A 250 26.80 2.54 1.47
CA SER A 250 26.88 3.05 0.09
C SER A 250 25.55 3.57 -0.48
N ASN A 251 24.42 3.06 0.04
CA ASN A 251 23.06 3.43 -0.38
C ASN A 251 22.32 4.29 0.67
N GLY A 252 23.04 4.94 1.59
CA GLY A 252 22.47 5.65 2.72
C GLY A 252 22.35 4.77 3.96
N TYR A 253 21.42 5.09 4.85
CA TYR A 253 21.17 4.33 6.09
C TYR A 253 20.39 3.02 5.82
N PRO A 254 20.34 2.06 6.76
CA PRO A 254 19.61 0.80 6.59
C PRO A 254 18.13 0.98 6.23
N ILE A 255 17.47 2.02 6.75
CA ILE A 255 16.08 2.37 6.38
C ILE A 255 15.94 2.70 4.89
N HIS A 256 16.92 3.38 4.29
CA HIS A 256 16.94 3.70 2.86
C HIS A 256 17.06 2.42 2.03
N THR A 257 17.88 1.47 2.47
CA THR A 257 17.98 0.15 1.84
C THR A 257 16.65 -0.59 1.94
N ALA A 258 16.04 -0.70 3.12
CA ALA A 258 14.74 -1.35 3.28
C ALA A 258 13.67 -0.75 2.36
N VAL A 259 13.60 0.58 2.28
CA VAL A 259 12.65 1.29 1.42
C VAL A 259 12.98 1.11 -0.07
N LYS A 260 14.25 1.17 -0.45
CA LYS A 260 14.72 0.99 -1.84
C LYS A 260 14.42 -0.42 -2.37
N PHE A 261 14.43 -1.43 -1.51
CA PHE A 261 14.08 -2.82 -1.85
C PHE A 261 12.61 -3.16 -1.56
N SER A 262 11.80 -2.19 -1.10
CA SER A 262 10.38 -2.37 -0.76
C SER A 262 10.12 -3.37 0.38
N GLU A 263 11.08 -3.56 1.28
CA GLU A 263 10.99 -4.49 2.41
C GLU A 263 10.24 -3.85 3.58
N LYS A 264 8.90 -3.83 3.48
CA LYS A 264 7.98 -3.18 4.44
C LYS A 264 8.28 -3.59 5.88
N SER A 265 8.30 -4.89 6.16
CA SER A 265 8.44 -5.41 7.52
C SER A 265 9.80 -5.05 8.13
N CYS A 266 10.85 -4.96 7.32
CA CYS A 266 12.17 -4.50 7.77
C CYS A 266 12.14 -3.00 8.10
N ALA A 267 11.53 -2.18 7.24
CA ALA A 267 11.37 -0.75 7.49
C ALA A 267 10.54 -0.49 8.77
N GLU A 268 9.45 -1.22 8.98
CA GLU A 268 8.64 -1.14 10.19
C GLU A 268 9.43 -1.54 11.45
N ALA A 269 10.21 -2.62 11.39
CA ALA A 269 11.04 -3.06 12.52
C ALA A 269 12.06 -1.99 12.93
N ILE A 270 12.69 -1.32 11.94
CA ILE A 270 13.60 -0.20 12.19
C ILE A 270 12.86 0.98 12.82
N LEU A 271 11.75 1.41 12.22
CA LEU A 271 11.01 2.60 12.66
C LEU A 271 10.35 2.42 14.03
N ASN A 272 9.94 1.20 14.39
CA ASN A 272 9.39 0.90 15.71
C ASN A 272 10.42 1.09 16.83
N THR A 273 11.71 0.86 16.53
CA THR A 273 12.76 0.99 17.54
C THR A 273 13.45 2.36 17.48
N ASN A 274 13.65 2.89 16.27
CA ASN A 274 14.31 4.16 16.02
C ASN A 274 13.46 5.05 15.11
N PRO A 275 12.44 5.76 15.65
CA PRO A 275 11.57 6.65 14.86
C PRO A 275 12.33 7.75 14.12
N ASN A 276 13.49 8.19 14.64
CA ASN A 276 14.33 9.22 14.03
C ASN A 276 14.82 8.86 12.62
N GLN A 277 14.85 7.57 12.28
CA GLN A 277 15.21 7.09 10.94
C GLN A 277 14.22 7.55 9.85
N LEU A 278 13.03 8.01 10.23
CA LEU A 278 12.07 8.64 9.31
C LEU A 278 12.59 9.96 8.72
N LEU A 279 13.43 10.67 9.47
CA LEU A 279 14.03 11.97 9.10
C LEU A 279 15.44 11.82 8.54
N ALA A 280 15.96 10.59 8.45
CA ALA A 280 17.31 10.34 7.95
C ALA A 280 17.41 10.76 6.48
N GLU A 281 18.38 11.62 6.17
CA GLU A 281 18.64 12.05 4.80
C GLU A 281 19.66 11.14 4.12
N ASP A 282 19.39 10.74 2.88
CA ASP A 282 20.41 10.06 2.09
C ASP A 282 21.61 10.99 1.82
N PRO A 283 22.84 10.48 1.80
CA PRO A 283 24.03 11.32 1.70
C PRO A 283 24.17 12.04 0.36
N ILE A 284 23.68 11.44 -0.72
CA ILE A 284 23.94 11.90 -2.08
C ILE A 284 22.97 13.02 -2.46
N TYR A 285 21.67 12.79 -2.22
CA TYR A 285 20.61 13.69 -2.64
C TYR A 285 19.93 14.41 -1.48
N GLY A 286 20.16 14.00 -0.23
CA GLY A 286 19.51 14.59 0.94
C GLY A 286 18.02 14.28 1.04
N GLY A 287 17.55 13.22 0.39
CA GLY A 287 16.16 12.77 0.43
C GLY A 287 15.90 11.88 1.64
N THR A 288 14.76 12.09 2.29
CA THR A 288 14.21 11.21 3.32
C THR A 288 13.86 9.83 2.75
N PRO A 289 13.56 8.79 3.58
CA PRO A 289 13.18 7.47 3.08
C PRO A 289 11.99 7.53 2.10
N LEU A 290 11.06 8.48 2.29
CA LEU A 290 9.90 8.65 1.42
C LEU A 290 10.26 8.98 -0.04
N HIS A 291 11.38 9.67 -0.29
CA HIS A 291 11.87 9.94 -1.66
C HIS A 291 12.19 8.66 -2.44
N TRP A 292 12.55 7.60 -1.72
CA TRP A 292 13.02 6.35 -2.30
C TRP A 292 11.93 5.27 -2.39
N ALA A 293 10.75 5.53 -1.82
CA ALA A 293 9.62 4.60 -1.79
C ALA A 293 9.15 4.21 -3.19
N LYS A 294 9.00 2.90 -3.45
CA LYS A 294 8.62 2.38 -4.76
C LYS A 294 7.13 2.07 -4.90
N THR A 295 6.51 1.63 -3.81
CA THR A 295 5.14 1.12 -3.79
C THR A 295 4.22 2.00 -2.97
N ALA A 296 2.91 1.88 -3.21
CA ALA A 296 1.88 2.55 -2.42
C ALA A 296 1.96 2.13 -0.96
N GLU A 297 2.14 0.83 -0.67
CA GLU A 297 2.17 0.29 0.69
C GLU A 297 3.34 0.86 1.50
N MET A 298 4.54 0.91 0.90
CA MET A 298 5.71 1.49 1.58
C MET A 298 5.52 2.98 1.84
N SER A 299 4.95 3.70 0.87
CA SER A 299 4.64 5.13 1.02
C SER A 299 3.65 5.35 2.16
N ARG A 300 2.58 4.54 2.23
CA ARG A 300 1.56 4.57 3.29
C ARG A 300 2.17 4.37 4.67
N VAL A 301 3.01 3.33 4.83
CA VAL A 301 3.70 3.05 6.11
C VAL A 301 4.54 4.22 6.60
N LEU A 302 5.24 4.91 5.70
CA LEU A 302 6.05 6.08 6.04
C LEU A 302 5.18 7.29 6.39
N LEU A 303 4.08 7.50 5.66
CA LEU A 303 3.14 8.60 5.87
C LEU A 303 2.34 8.43 7.18
N ASP A 304 1.86 7.23 7.46
CA ASP A 304 1.13 6.88 8.69
C ASP A 304 2.00 7.10 9.96
N ARG A 305 3.33 7.07 9.80
CA ARG A 305 4.30 7.37 10.86
C ARG A 305 4.64 8.86 10.98
N GLY A 306 3.97 9.73 10.22
CA GLY A 306 4.12 11.18 10.30
C GLY A 306 5.27 11.76 9.48
N CYS A 307 5.69 11.10 8.40
CA CYS A 307 6.71 11.66 7.50
C CYS A 307 6.20 12.94 6.85
N ASN A 308 7.04 13.97 6.77
CA ASN A 308 6.72 15.16 5.99
C ASN A 308 6.66 14.81 4.49
N VAL A 309 5.46 14.81 3.93
CA VAL A 309 5.19 14.47 2.52
C VAL A 309 5.79 15.49 1.54
N ASN A 310 6.01 16.73 1.99
CA ASN A 310 6.48 17.85 1.19
C ASN A 310 7.96 18.21 1.47
N TYR A 311 8.71 17.31 2.10
CA TYR A 311 10.14 17.52 2.34
C TYR A 311 10.89 17.77 1.02
N LEU A 312 11.86 18.67 1.01
CA LEU A 312 12.70 18.93 -0.16
C LEU A 312 14.07 18.32 0.05
N SER A 313 14.52 17.52 -0.92
CA SER A 313 15.89 17.03 -0.96
C SER A 313 16.89 18.18 -1.15
N LYS A 314 18.20 17.89 -1.07
CA LYS A 314 19.27 18.86 -1.42
C LYS A 314 19.24 19.26 -2.89
N THR A 315 18.62 18.45 -3.75
CA THR A 315 18.34 18.79 -5.16
C THR A 315 17.06 19.60 -5.34
N GLY A 316 16.39 19.97 -4.24
CA GLY A 316 15.11 20.67 -4.25
C GLY A 316 13.93 19.82 -4.75
N GLU A 317 14.09 18.50 -4.92
CA GLU A 317 13.00 17.62 -5.38
C GLU A 317 12.21 17.13 -4.16
N SER A 318 10.87 17.23 -4.21
CA SER A 318 10.00 16.58 -3.21
C SER A 318 9.80 15.09 -3.52
N PRO A 319 9.30 14.27 -2.58
CA PRO A 319 8.98 12.87 -2.86
C PRO A 319 8.05 12.73 -4.08
N LEU A 320 7.07 13.62 -4.23
CA LEU A 320 6.17 13.64 -5.39
C LEU A 320 6.91 13.89 -6.71
N HIS A 321 7.93 14.74 -6.74
CA HIS A 321 8.77 14.92 -7.94
C HIS A 321 9.44 13.61 -8.34
N ILE A 322 10.06 12.92 -7.37
CA ILE A 322 10.79 11.67 -7.63
C ILE A 322 9.85 10.57 -8.11
N LEU A 323 8.71 10.38 -7.44
CA LEU A 323 7.74 9.34 -7.82
C LEU A 323 7.14 9.60 -9.20
N THR A 324 6.79 10.84 -9.50
CA THR A 324 6.25 11.24 -10.81
C THR A 324 7.29 11.08 -11.92
N LYS A 325 8.53 11.56 -11.71
CA LYS A 325 9.66 11.41 -12.65
C LYS A 325 10.00 9.95 -12.95
N ARG A 326 9.74 9.05 -12.00
CA ARG A 326 9.96 7.60 -12.13
C ARG A 326 8.72 6.82 -12.62
N GLY A 327 7.60 7.49 -12.88
CA GLY A 327 6.37 6.84 -13.37
C GLY A 327 5.65 5.97 -12.33
N ARG A 328 5.86 6.22 -11.03
CA ARG A 328 5.29 5.40 -9.93
C ARG A 328 3.89 5.90 -9.55
N PHE A 329 2.89 5.61 -10.39
CA PHE A 329 1.52 6.13 -10.27
C PHE A 329 0.89 5.91 -8.89
N GLU A 330 0.81 4.66 -8.42
CA GLU A 330 0.11 4.33 -7.17
C GLU A 330 0.79 4.96 -5.93
N ALA A 331 2.12 5.00 -5.94
CA ALA A 331 2.89 5.64 -4.87
C ALA A 331 2.70 7.17 -4.90
N ALA A 332 2.73 7.79 -6.07
CA ALA A 332 2.43 9.22 -6.24
C ALA A 332 0.99 9.55 -5.80
N MET A 333 0.04 8.64 -6.06
CA MET A 333 -1.35 8.79 -5.60
C MET A 333 -1.44 8.75 -4.10
N THR A 334 -0.73 7.81 -3.49
CA THR A 334 -0.64 7.74 -2.04
C THR A 334 -0.09 9.04 -1.45
N LEU A 335 0.89 9.69 -2.09
CA LEU A 335 1.37 10.99 -1.62
C LEU A 335 0.31 12.08 -1.72
N LEU A 336 -0.35 12.23 -2.89
CA LEU A 336 -1.39 13.24 -3.09
C LEU A 336 -2.56 13.06 -2.12
N THR A 337 -2.98 11.82 -1.88
CA THR A 337 -4.07 11.51 -0.93
C THR A 337 -3.66 11.71 0.52
N HIS A 338 -2.37 11.89 0.82
CA HIS A 338 -1.85 12.27 2.13
C HIS A 338 -1.40 13.74 2.19
N GLY A 339 -1.84 14.57 1.23
CA GLY A 339 -1.63 16.02 1.24
C GLY A 339 -0.32 16.50 0.63
N ALA A 340 0.29 15.72 -0.27
CA ALA A 340 1.39 16.21 -1.08
C ALA A 340 0.94 17.40 -1.93
N ASP A 341 1.69 18.49 -1.90
CA ASP A 341 1.41 19.66 -2.71
C ASP A 341 2.00 19.48 -4.13
N PRO A 342 1.16 19.40 -5.17
CA PRO A 342 1.62 19.23 -6.55
C PRO A 342 2.30 20.48 -7.12
N ASN A 343 2.18 21.64 -6.47
CA ASN A 343 2.65 22.94 -6.94
C ASN A 343 4.01 23.36 -6.36
N ILE A 344 4.60 22.53 -5.50
CA ILE A 344 5.98 22.73 -5.02
C ILE A 344 6.90 22.84 -6.22
N LYS A 345 7.69 23.92 -6.26
CA LYS A 345 8.70 24.15 -7.29
C LYS A 345 10.04 23.61 -6.81
N GLY A 346 10.61 22.71 -7.58
CA GLY A 346 11.97 22.23 -7.34
C GLY A 346 13.03 23.28 -7.69
N GLN A 347 14.30 22.89 -7.60
CA GLN A 347 15.44 23.79 -7.80
C GLN A 347 15.45 24.46 -9.19
N ASP A 348 14.98 23.76 -10.22
CA ASP A 348 14.88 24.28 -11.59
C ASP A 348 13.56 25.05 -11.86
N GLY A 349 12.75 25.31 -10.83
CA GLY A 349 11.40 25.87 -10.95
C GLY A 349 10.35 24.89 -11.48
N ASN A 350 10.75 23.66 -11.80
CA ASN A 350 9.86 22.59 -12.23
C ASN A 350 8.98 22.12 -11.06
N THR A 351 7.67 22.09 -11.28
CA THR A 351 6.72 21.33 -10.44
C THR A 351 6.66 19.87 -10.84
N ALA A 352 6.03 19.01 -10.03
CA ALA A 352 5.81 17.60 -10.36
C ALA A 352 5.10 17.43 -11.73
N LEU A 353 4.24 18.38 -12.11
CA LEU A 353 3.54 18.37 -13.41
C LEU A 353 4.50 18.40 -14.60
N HIS A 354 5.62 19.13 -14.52
CA HIS A 354 6.61 19.20 -15.59
C HIS A 354 7.32 17.86 -15.81
N LEU A 355 7.33 17.00 -14.80
CA LEU A 355 8.02 15.70 -14.81
C LEU A 355 7.08 14.53 -15.15
N ALA A 356 5.78 14.79 -15.33
CA ALA A 356 4.73 13.77 -15.42
C ALA A 356 4.53 13.19 -16.83
N MET A 357 4.31 11.87 -16.90
CA MET A 357 3.80 11.19 -18.10
C MET A 357 2.27 11.38 -18.24
N LYS A 358 1.69 11.10 -19.41
CA LYS A 358 0.27 11.41 -19.76
C LYS A 358 -0.79 11.08 -18.69
N VAL A 359 -0.71 9.92 -18.02
CA VAL A 359 -1.69 9.52 -16.98
C VAL A 359 -1.47 10.29 -15.67
N LEU A 360 -0.20 10.52 -15.30
CA LEU A 360 0.18 11.34 -14.14
C LEU A 360 -0.18 12.82 -14.36
N LEU A 361 -0.23 13.30 -15.61
CA LEU A 361 -0.69 14.65 -15.93
C LEU A 361 -2.17 14.84 -15.57
N ASN A 362 -3.06 13.94 -15.99
CA ASN A 362 -4.50 14.01 -15.67
C ASN A 362 -4.73 14.03 -14.16
N MET A 363 -4.01 13.16 -13.44
CA MET A 363 -4.01 13.10 -11.98
C MET A 363 -3.53 14.39 -11.31
N LEU A 364 -2.42 14.96 -11.77
CA LEU A 364 -1.90 16.21 -11.19
C LEU A 364 -2.85 17.38 -11.48
N PHE A 365 -3.46 17.42 -12.66
CA PHE A 365 -4.48 18.44 -12.94
C PHE A 365 -5.73 18.28 -12.09
N SER A 366 -6.21 17.06 -11.84
CA SER A 366 -7.41 16.83 -11.03
C SER A 366 -7.22 17.29 -9.59
N VAL A 367 -6.00 17.20 -9.05
CA VAL A 367 -5.68 17.75 -7.72
C VAL A 367 -5.37 19.25 -7.69
N GLY A 368 -5.39 19.94 -8.85
CA GLY A 368 -5.19 21.40 -8.93
C GLY A 368 -3.74 21.85 -9.17
N ALA A 369 -2.92 21.03 -9.83
CA ALA A 369 -1.59 21.47 -10.29
C ALA A 369 -1.71 22.63 -11.29
N GLU A 370 -1.09 23.76 -10.98
CA GLU A 370 -1.11 24.96 -11.82
C GLU A 370 -0.10 24.85 -12.97
N ARG A 371 -0.51 25.31 -14.15
CA ARG A 371 0.37 25.39 -15.32
C ARG A 371 1.32 26.56 -15.13
N CYS A 372 2.51 26.32 -14.59
CA CYS A 372 3.55 27.35 -14.53
C CYS A 372 4.10 27.64 -15.94
N HIS A 373 4.46 28.90 -16.21
CA HIS A 373 5.20 29.29 -17.41
C HIS A 373 6.56 28.56 -17.48
N PRO A 374 7.09 28.24 -18.68
CA PRO A 374 8.25 27.38 -18.82
C PRO A 374 9.49 27.94 -18.09
N PRO A 375 10.33 27.08 -17.50
CA PRO A 375 11.62 27.48 -16.95
C PRO A 375 12.55 28.00 -18.04
N SER A 376 13.52 28.83 -17.63
CA SER A 376 14.50 29.52 -18.47
C SER A 376 15.15 28.66 -19.57
N LEU A 377 15.30 29.27 -20.75
CA LEU A 377 15.67 28.76 -22.08
C LEU A 377 16.96 27.93 -22.25
N ASN A 378 17.63 27.45 -21.21
CA ASN A 378 18.93 26.75 -21.33
C ASN A 378 18.91 25.33 -20.75
N SER A 379 18.33 24.36 -21.48
CA SER A 379 18.68 22.92 -21.44
C SER A 379 17.94 22.14 -22.56
N PRO A 380 18.47 21.00 -23.03
CA PRO A 380 18.29 20.55 -24.41
C PRO A 380 16.90 19.98 -24.70
N ILE A 381 16.36 20.38 -25.85
CA ILE A 381 15.06 19.98 -26.39
C ILE A 381 15.08 18.48 -26.74
N LEU A 382 14.31 17.67 -26.01
CA LEU A 382 13.88 16.35 -26.48
C LEU A 382 12.83 16.56 -27.59
N SER A 383 13.24 16.28 -28.82
CA SER A 383 12.42 16.32 -30.03
C SER A 383 11.20 15.41 -29.90
N VAL A 384 10.01 16.01 -29.75
CA VAL A 384 8.74 15.32 -30.01
C VAL A 384 8.26 15.74 -31.40
N ASN A 385 8.31 14.80 -32.33
CA ASN A 385 7.79 14.96 -33.69
C ASN A 385 6.31 15.37 -33.64
N LYS A 386 6.02 16.57 -34.15
CA LYS A 386 4.66 17.09 -34.36
C LYS A 386 4.02 16.41 -35.58
N ALA A 387 2.83 15.88 -35.41
CA ALA A 387 1.83 15.82 -36.48
C ALA A 387 0.58 16.60 -36.00
N PRO A 388 0.05 17.56 -36.76
CA PRO A 388 -1.14 18.31 -36.37
C PRO A 388 -2.42 17.55 -36.75
N PRO A 389 -3.50 17.60 -35.95
CA PRO A 389 -4.82 17.15 -36.39
C PRO A 389 -5.48 18.18 -37.35
N PRO A 390 -6.41 17.76 -38.22
CA PRO A 390 -6.92 18.57 -39.33
C PRO A 390 -7.89 19.65 -38.83
N GLY A 391 -7.81 20.82 -39.44
CA GLY A 391 -8.65 21.96 -39.15
C GLY A 391 -10.07 21.83 -39.69
N ILE A 392 -11.01 22.43 -38.95
CA ILE A 392 -12.27 22.95 -39.47
C ILE A 392 -12.28 24.43 -39.11
N GLY A 393 -12.15 25.27 -40.13
CA GLY A 393 -12.14 26.72 -39.97
C GLY A 393 -13.54 27.28 -39.74
N LYS A 394 -13.60 28.36 -38.96
CA LYS A 394 -14.52 29.50 -39.15
C LYS A 394 -13.83 30.76 -38.59
N ALA A 395 -13.89 31.83 -39.38
CA ALA A 395 -13.28 33.13 -39.14
C ALA A 395 -13.91 33.86 -37.92
N PRO A 396 -13.18 34.79 -37.27
CA PRO A 396 -13.74 35.62 -36.21
C PRO A 396 -14.55 36.80 -36.80
N PRO A 397 -15.67 37.21 -36.19
CA PRO A 397 -16.28 38.51 -36.50
C PRO A 397 -15.54 39.65 -35.77
N PRO A 398 -15.68 40.90 -36.24
CA PRO A 398 -14.78 41.99 -35.88
C PRO A 398 -15.18 42.71 -34.58
N ASN A 399 -14.18 43.32 -33.95
CA ASN A 399 -14.19 44.40 -32.96
C ASN A 399 -15.56 45.01 -32.64
N PHE A 400 -16.05 44.79 -31.41
CA PHE A 400 -17.12 45.59 -30.82
C PHE A 400 -16.51 46.63 -29.87
N GLN A 401 -16.70 47.90 -30.20
CA GLN A 401 -16.34 49.07 -29.39
C GLN A 401 -17.12 49.06 -28.08
N LEU A 402 -16.39 49.37 -26.99
CA LEU A 402 -16.95 49.65 -25.68
C LEU A 402 -17.69 51.00 -25.73
N SER A 403 -19.01 51.00 -25.88
CA SER A 403 -19.84 52.17 -25.63
C SER A 403 -20.34 52.12 -24.19
N SER A 404 -19.96 53.14 -23.43
CA SER A 404 -20.42 53.40 -22.07
C SER A 404 -21.95 53.64 -22.06
N TYR A 405 -22.69 52.73 -21.45
CA TYR A 405 -24.03 53.00 -20.95
C TYR A 405 -23.97 52.96 -19.42
N THR A 406 -23.73 54.13 -18.84
CA THR A 406 -24.08 54.45 -17.47
C THR A 406 -25.61 54.53 -17.39
N GLU A 407 -26.26 53.45 -16.99
CA GLU A 407 -27.68 53.49 -16.64
C GLU A 407 -27.81 53.79 -15.14
N LEU A 408 -28.28 55.01 -14.87
CA LEU A 408 -28.74 55.47 -13.57
C LEU A 408 -29.86 54.55 -13.07
N ILE A 409 -29.53 53.57 -12.22
CA ILE A 409 -30.52 52.97 -11.34
C ILE A 409 -30.73 53.92 -10.17
N THR A 410 -31.79 54.71 -10.32
CA THR A 410 -32.44 55.51 -9.29
C THR A 410 -32.57 54.69 -8.01
N ARG A 411 -31.83 55.10 -6.97
CA ARG A 411 -32.04 54.70 -5.57
C ARG A 411 -33.47 55.02 -5.15
N SER A 412 -34.39 54.08 -5.34
CA SER A 412 -35.63 54.02 -4.57
C SER A 412 -35.35 53.20 -3.31
N LEU A 413 -35.69 53.79 -2.17
CA LEU A 413 -35.53 53.26 -0.82
C LEU A 413 -36.42 52.03 -0.60
N PHE A 414 -36.07 50.88 -1.17
CA PHE A 414 -36.50 49.60 -0.65
C PHE A 414 -35.48 49.16 0.40
N PHE A 415 -35.96 48.95 1.63
CA PHE A 415 -35.23 48.19 2.64
C PHE A 415 -34.72 46.90 1.99
N PHE A 416 -33.40 46.73 1.85
CA PHE A 416 -32.83 45.45 1.42
C PHE A 416 -33.19 44.42 2.50
N SER A 417 -34.20 43.60 2.23
CA SER A 417 -34.45 42.41 3.03
C SER A 417 -33.28 41.46 2.81
N ARG A 418 -32.58 41.07 3.87
CA ARG A 418 -31.51 40.07 3.83
C ARG A 418 -32.02 38.80 3.14
N MET A 419 -31.30 38.36 2.11
CA MET A 419 -31.62 37.14 1.37
C MET A 419 -30.72 36.00 1.84
N ASP A 420 -31.30 34.83 2.09
CA ASP A 420 -30.58 33.63 2.46
C ASP A 420 -30.11 32.87 1.20
N ARG A 421 -28.95 32.23 1.31
CA ARG A 421 -28.37 31.39 0.26
C ARG A 421 -28.40 29.92 0.69
N LEU A 422 -28.90 29.06 -0.18
CA LEU A 422 -29.03 27.62 0.05
C LEU A 422 -28.08 26.82 -0.86
N LEU A 423 -27.29 25.95 -0.26
CA LEU A 423 -26.50 24.92 -0.93
C LEU A 423 -27.17 23.54 -0.73
N CYS A 424 -27.36 22.79 -1.80
CA CYS A 424 -27.89 21.43 -1.79
C CYS A 424 -26.91 20.45 -2.42
N LEU A 425 -26.57 19.39 -1.69
CA LEU A 425 -25.58 18.38 -2.07
C LEU A 425 -26.24 17.02 -2.22
N ASP A 426 -26.21 16.47 -3.43
CA ASP A 426 -26.84 15.18 -3.73
C ASP A 426 -26.11 14.00 -3.09
N GLY A 427 -26.82 12.88 -2.92
CA GLY A 427 -26.21 11.59 -2.60
C GLY A 427 -25.50 10.95 -3.79
N GLY A 428 -24.58 10.01 -3.53
CA GLY A 428 -23.88 9.32 -4.61
C GLY A 428 -22.63 8.52 -4.24
N GLY A 429 -22.47 8.08 -2.99
CA GLY A 429 -21.33 7.24 -2.59
C GLY A 429 -19.98 7.95 -2.77
N ILE A 430 -18.96 7.25 -3.26
CA ILE A 430 -17.62 7.80 -3.49
C ILE A 430 -17.59 8.96 -4.49
N LYS A 431 -18.62 9.06 -5.35
CA LYS A 431 -18.77 10.17 -6.31
C LYS A 431 -18.97 11.53 -5.65
N GLY A 432 -19.10 11.61 -4.33
CA GLY A 432 -18.96 12.89 -3.60
C GLY A 432 -17.68 13.65 -3.91
N LEU A 433 -16.63 12.98 -4.40
CA LEU A 433 -15.44 13.62 -4.96
C LEU A 433 -15.77 14.66 -6.05
N VAL A 434 -16.82 14.43 -6.86
CA VAL A 434 -17.33 15.39 -7.84
C VAL A 434 -17.85 16.66 -7.16
N LEU A 435 -18.64 16.51 -6.10
CA LEU A 435 -19.15 17.63 -5.31
C LEU A 435 -18.00 18.43 -4.72
N ILE A 436 -17.02 17.75 -4.12
CA ILE A 436 -15.84 18.39 -3.52
C ILE A 436 -15.08 19.18 -4.59
N GLN A 437 -14.87 18.63 -5.79
CA GLN A 437 -14.17 19.33 -6.86
C GLN A 437 -14.91 20.59 -7.33
N MET A 438 -16.24 20.54 -7.42
CA MET A 438 -17.04 21.73 -7.74
C MET A 438 -17.00 22.77 -6.60
N LEU A 439 -17.04 22.33 -5.34
CA LEU A 439 -16.92 23.21 -4.18
C LEU A 439 -15.54 23.89 -4.11
N ILE A 440 -14.45 23.17 -4.40
CA ILE A 440 -13.09 23.77 -4.52
C ILE A 440 -13.09 24.88 -5.57
N ALA A 441 -13.71 24.66 -6.73
CA ALA A 441 -13.80 25.68 -7.77
C ALA A 441 -14.59 26.92 -7.32
N LEU A 442 -15.68 26.72 -6.58
CA LEU A 442 -16.46 27.82 -5.98
C LEU A 442 -15.65 28.58 -4.92
N GLU A 443 -14.94 27.90 -4.01
CA GLU A 443 -14.08 28.54 -3.01
C GLU A 443 -12.97 29.36 -3.67
N LYS A 444 -12.33 28.81 -4.71
CA LYS A 444 -11.25 29.48 -5.44
C LYS A 444 -11.73 30.74 -6.15
N GLU A 445 -12.90 30.69 -6.79
CA GLU A 445 -13.46 31.84 -7.50
C GLU A 445 -14.02 32.90 -6.55
N ALA A 446 -14.69 32.49 -5.46
CA ALA A 446 -15.25 33.43 -4.48
C ALA A 446 -14.20 34.00 -3.52
N GLY A 447 -13.04 33.34 -3.36
CA GLY A 447 -11.99 33.73 -2.42
C GLY A 447 -12.40 33.61 -0.94
N ARG A 448 -13.45 32.82 -0.64
CA ARG A 448 -13.99 32.62 0.72
C ARG A 448 -14.38 31.15 0.92
N PRO A 449 -14.30 30.61 2.15
CA PRO A 449 -14.74 29.25 2.46
C PRO A 449 -16.24 29.04 2.16
N ILE A 450 -16.64 27.84 1.72
CA ILE A 450 -18.05 27.50 1.44
C ILE A 450 -18.95 27.80 2.63
N ARG A 451 -18.47 27.52 3.84
CA ARG A 451 -19.19 27.77 5.10
C ARG A 451 -19.67 29.22 5.23
N GLU A 452 -18.96 30.18 4.64
CA GLU A 452 -19.28 31.60 4.70
C GLU A 452 -20.14 32.09 3.51
N LEU A 453 -20.23 31.29 2.45
CA LEU A 453 -20.97 31.65 1.23
C LEU A 453 -22.46 31.29 1.33
N PHE A 454 -22.84 30.40 2.23
CA PHE A 454 -24.20 29.88 2.34
C PHE A 454 -24.74 30.01 3.75
N ASP A 455 -26.02 30.35 3.87
CA ASP A 455 -26.73 30.44 5.15
C ASP A 455 -27.38 29.10 5.53
N TRP A 456 -27.71 28.30 4.50
CA TRP A 456 -28.28 26.96 4.60
C TRP A 456 -27.49 25.96 3.77
N VAL A 457 -27.25 24.78 4.34
CA VAL A 457 -26.61 23.66 3.65
C VAL A 457 -27.44 22.40 3.85
N SER A 458 -27.85 21.77 2.75
CA SER A 458 -28.61 20.53 2.76
C SER A 458 -27.85 19.42 2.05
N GLY A 459 -27.94 18.20 2.56
CA GLY A 459 -27.22 17.06 1.99
C GLY A 459 -27.90 15.72 2.19
N THR A 460 -27.72 14.84 1.21
CA THR A 460 -28.18 13.44 1.27
C THR A 460 -27.01 12.48 1.13
N SER A 461 -26.99 11.38 1.89
CA SER A 461 -25.94 10.36 1.82
C SER A 461 -24.54 10.98 1.96
N THR A 462 -23.66 10.75 1.00
CA THR A 462 -22.37 11.44 0.88
C THR A 462 -22.47 12.96 0.93
N GLY A 463 -23.45 13.58 0.26
CA GLY A 463 -23.70 15.02 0.35
C GLY A 463 -24.07 15.46 1.76
N GLY A 464 -24.71 14.59 2.55
CA GLY A 464 -24.98 14.80 3.98
C GLY A 464 -23.71 14.78 4.82
N ILE A 465 -22.79 13.85 4.56
CA ILE A 465 -21.47 13.82 5.19
C ILE A 465 -20.69 15.10 4.87
N LEU A 466 -20.70 15.54 3.61
CA LEU A 466 -20.04 16.78 3.18
C LEU A 466 -20.69 18.03 3.77
N ALA A 467 -22.02 18.10 3.83
CA ALA A 467 -22.74 19.20 4.48
C ALA A 467 -22.30 19.35 5.94
N LEU A 468 -22.21 18.24 6.68
CA LEU A 468 -21.70 18.24 8.04
C LEU A 468 -20.23 18.66 8.11
N ALA A 469 -19.39 18.21 7.18
CA ALA A 469 -17.99 18.63 7.12
C ALA A 469 -17.81 20.13 6.88
N ILE A 470 -18.61 20.71 5.97
CA ILE A 470 -18.62 22.15 5.66
C ILE A 470 -18.99 22.96 6.91
N VAL A 471 -20.07 22.58 7.61
CA VAL A 471 -20.50 23.36 8.79
C VAL A 471 -19.48 23.27 9.93
N HIS A 472 -18.75 22.14 10.04
CA HIS A 472 -17.62 21.99 10.95
C HIS A 472 -16.32 22.70 10.50
N GLY A 473 -16.33 23.40 9.37
CA GLY A 473 -15.21 24.23 8.91
C GLY A 473 -14.04 23.44 8.32
N LYS A 474 -14.27 22.21 7.82
CA LYS A 474 -13.24 21.41 7.15
C LYS A 474 -12.98 21.94 5.74
N SER A 475 -11.72 22.04 5.33
CA SER A 475 -11.38 22.51 3.98
C SER A 475 -11.72 21.47 2.91
N MET A 476 -12.06 21.94 1.70
CA MET A 476 -12.44 21.04 0.62
C MET A 476 -11.26 20.20 0.11
N GLU A 477 -10.03 20.73 0.12
CA GLU A 477 -8.83 19.96 -0.24
C GLU A 477 -8.58 18.81 0.74
N TYR A 478 -8.78 19.06 2.04
CA TYR A 478 -8.70 18.03 3.06
C TYR A 478 -9.75 16.94 2.82
N LEU A 479 -11.00 17.33 2.53
CA LEU A 479 -12.09 16.39 2.26
C LEU A 479 -11.83 15.55 1.01
N ARG A 480 -11.25 16.12 -0.05
CA ARG A 480 -10.87 15.36 -1.25
C ARG A 480 -9.90 14.24 -0.88
N CYS A 481 -8.83 14.57 -0.15
CA CYS A 481 -7.86 13.61 0.32
C CYS A 481 -8.49 12.56 1.26
N LEU A 482 -9.37 13.02 2.15
CA LEU A 482 -10.08 12.16 3.10
C LEU A 482 -10.94 11.11 2.40
N TYR A 483 -11.66 11.47 1.32
CA TYR A 483 -12.49 10.52 0.57
C TYR A 483 -11.66 9.45 -0.14
N PHE A 484 -10.50 9.82 -0.71
CA PHE A 484 -9.57 8.84 -1.29
C PHE A 484 -8.99 7.88 -0.25
N ARG A 485 -8.77 8.31 1.00
CA ARG A 485 -8.35 7.42 2.10
C ARG A 485 -9.52 6.56 2.61
N MET A 486 -10.70 7.17 2.75
CA MET A 486 -11.91 6.52 3.24
C MET A 486 -12.33 5.36 2.36
N LYS A 487 -12.28 5.48 1.02
CA LYS A 487 -12.70 4.41 0.10
C LYS A 487 -11.95 3.11 0.35
N GLU A 488 -10.65 3.21 0.65
CA GLU A 488 -9.81 2.04 0.91
C GLU A 488 -10.16 1.39 2.23
N GLN A 489 -10.65 2.14 3.22
CA GLN A 489 -10.98 1.65 4.56
C GLN A 489 -12.41 1.10 4.66
N VAL A 490 -13.36 1.78 4.00
CA VAL A 490 -14.80 1.53 4.13
C VAL A 490 -15.29 0.46 3.17
N PHE A 491 -14.81 0.42 1.93
CA PHE A 491 -15.26 -0.55 0.92
C PHE A 491 -14.37 -1.80 0.87
N LYS A 492 -14.05 -2.37 2.04
CA LYS A 492 -13.30 -3.62 2.16
C LYS A 492 -14.23 -4.82 2.32
N GLY A 493 -13.99 -5.87 1.53
CA GLY A 493 -14.74 -7.13 1.60
C GLY A 493 -15.92 -7.17 0.63
N SER A 494 -16.97 -7.92 0.99
CA SER A 494 -18.16 -8.11 0.17
C SER A 494 -19.37 -7.36 0.74
N ARG A 495 -20.30 -6.99 -0.13
CA ARG A 495 -21.56 -6.34 0.27
C ARG A 495 -22.50 -7.31 1.02
N PRO A 496 -23.24 -6.84 2.03
CA PRO A 496 -23.13 -5.51 2.64
C PRO A 496 -21.85 -5.40 3.48
N TYR A 497 -21.18 -4.25 3.38
CA TYR A 497 -19.95 -3.95 4.10
C TYR A 497 -20.18 -3.86 5.61
N GLU A 498 -19.14 -4.18 6.38
CA GLU A 498 -19.13 -3.97 7.83
C GLU A 498 -19.28 -2.48 8.14
N SER A 499 -20.16 -2.13 9.09
CA SER A 499 -20.39 -0.71 9.43
C SER A 499 -19.31 -0.12 10.33
N GLY A 500 -18.51 -0.96 10.98
CA GLY A 500 -17.45 -0.55 11.92
C GLY A 500 -16.48 0.48 11.34
N PRO A 501 -15.83 0.22 10.19
CA PRO A 501 -14.90 1.16 9.58
C PRO A 501 -15.52 2.53 9.27
N LEU A 502 -16.75 2.57 8.72
CA LEU A 502 -17.43 3.83 8.43
C LEU A 502 -17.83 4.56 9.72
N GLU A 503 -18.30 3.85 10.74
CA GLU A 503 -18.67 4.45 12.03
C GLU A 503 -17.45 5.03 12.76
N GLU A 504 -16.35 4.30 12.81
CA GLU A 504 -15.09 4.77 13.41
C GLU A 504 -14.52 5.96 12.64
N PHE A 505 -14.56 5.92 11.30
CA PHE A 505 -14.23 7.05 10.46
C PHE A 505 -15.05 8.28 10.82
N LEU A 506 -16.39 8.18 10.84
CA LEU A 506 -17.26 9.32 11.16
C LEU A 506 -17.05 9.83 12.58
N LYS A 507 -16.76 8.95 13.55
CA LYS A 507 -16.44 9.34 14.93
C LYS A 507 -15.11 10.08 15.04
N ASN A 508 -14.07 9.62 14.36
CA ASN A 508 -12.76 10.28 14.34
C ASN A 508 -12.87 11.65 13.67
N GLU A 509 -13.67 11.74 12.60
CA GLU A 509 -13.82 12.95 11.82
C GLU A 509 -14.70 14.00 12.50
N PHE A 510 -15.84 13.62 13.08
CA PHE A 510 -16.79 14.58 13.66
C PHE A 510 -16.73 14.67 15.19
N GLY A 511 -16.00 13.75 15.84
CA GLY A 511 -16.02 13.57 17.29
C GLY A 511 -17.17 12.66 17.73
N GLU A 512 -16.89 11.74 18.65
CA GLU A 512 -17.88 10.74 19.10
C GLU A 512 -19.08 11.35 19.86
N ASN A 513 -18.84 12.46 20.57
CA ASN A 513 -19.84 13.11 21.43
C ASN A 513 -20.35 14.44 20.86
N THR A 514 -19.91 14.83 19.68
CA THR A 514 -20.31 16.09 19.04
C THR A 514 -21.77 16.02 18.61
N LYS A 515 -22.54 17.01 19.03
CA LYS A 515 -23.97 17.11 18.78
C LYS A 515 -24.26 18.03 17.60
N MET A 516 -25.39 17.80 16.95
CA MET A 516 -25.82 18.60 15.80
C MET A 516 -25.89 20.10 16.14
N THR A 517 -26.36 20.45 17.34
CA THR A 517 -26.51 21.84 17.80
C THR A 517 -25.21 22.51 18.25
N ASP A 518 -24.07 21.79 18.28
CA ASP A 518 -22.78 22.38 18.64
C ASP A 518 -22.28 23.36 17.56
N VAL A 519 -22.81 23.25 16.34
CA VAL A 519 -22.61 24.22 15.26
C VAL A 519 -23.90 25.00 15.04
N THR A 520 -23.83 26.33 15.13
CA THR A 520 -25.01 27.21 15.02
C THR A 520 -25.20 27.85 13.64
N HIS A 521 -24.13 27.92 12.83
CA HIS A 521 -24.17 28.49 11.49
C HIS A 521 -23.09 27.88 10.58
N PRO A 522 -23.40 27.56 9.30
CA PRO A 522 -24.72 27.67 8.67
C PRO A 522 -25.73 26.65 9.21
N ARG A 523 -27.00 26.85 8.90
CA ARG A 523 -28.05 25.89 9.25
C ARG A 523 -27.91 24.67 8.34
N VAL A 524 -27.91 23.47 8.93
CA VAL A 524 -27.68 22.22 8.20
C VAL A 524 -28.92 21.33 8.22
N ILE A 525 -29.19 20.70 7.07
CA ILE A 525 -30.27 19.72 6.88
C ILE A 525 -29.64 18.46 6.30
N VAL A 526 -29.81 17.32 6.96
CA VAL A 526 -29.32 16.02 6.47
C VAL A 526 -30.48 15.04 6.37
N THR A 527 -30.70 14.49 5.18
CA THR A 527 -31.86 13.61 4.91
C THR A 527 -31.59 12.17 5.32
N SER A 528 -32.64 11.45 5.73
CA SER A 528 -32.61 10.00 5.98
C SER A 528 -34.03 9.44 5.91
N VAL A 529 -34.18 8.15 5.64
CA VAL A 529 -35.48 7.49 5.64
C VAL A 529 -35.71 6.76 6.96
N LEU A 530 -36.83 7.07 7.60
CA LEU A 530 -37.30 6.42 8.81
C LEU A 530 -38.05 5.15 8.43
N ALA A 531 -37.41 4.00 8.66
CA ALA A 531 -37.81 2.69 8.15
C ALA A 531 -38.38 1.77 9.24
N ASP A 532 -38.59 2.26 10.47
CA ASP A 532 -39.31 1.53 11.53
C ASP A 532 -40.84 1.50 11.33
N ARG A 533 -41.33 2.08 10.23
CA ARG A 533 -42.74 2.26 9.87
C ARG A 533 -42.98 2.03 8.39
N HIS A 534 -44.23 1.71 8.05
CA HIS A 534 -44.68 1.57 6.67
C HIS A 534 -46.01 2.31 6.48
N PRO A 535 -46.11 3.27 5.54
CA PRO A 535 -45.08 3.76 4.64
C PRO A 535 -43.87 4.38 5.36
N GLY A 536 -42.67 4.28 4.78
CA GLY A 536 -41.48 4.93 5.32
C GLY A 536 -41.58 6.46 5.20
N GLU A 537 -41.00 7.18 6.17
CA GLU A 537 -41.12 8.65 6.24
C GLU A 537 -39.76 9.33 6.06
N LEU A 538 -39.75 10.53 5.48
CA LEU A 538 -38.53 11.36 5.40
C LEU A 538 -38.23 11.97 6.78
N HIS A 539 -37.03 11.71 7.28
CA HIS A 539 -36.49 12.36 8.47
C HIS A 539 -35.38 13.34 8.05
N LEU A 540 -35.39 14.53 8.64
CA LEU A 540 -34.32 15.50 8.47
C LEU A 540 -33.61 15.73 9.81
N PHE A 541 -32.32 15.38 9.87
CA PHE A 541 -31.43 15.78 10.95
C PHE A 541 -31.06 17.26 10.76
N ARG A 542 -31.06 18.02 11.85
CA ARG A 542 -30.92 19.48 11.82
C ARG A 542 -30.08 19.98 13.00
N ASN A 543 -29.42 21.13 12.86
CA ASN A 543 -28.74 21.82 13.97
C ASN A 543 -29.59 22.93 14.62
N TYR A 544 -30.83 23.10 14.19
CA TYR A 544 -31.77 24.08 14.71
C TYR A 544 -33.07 23.40 15.12
N ASP A 545 -33.88 24.07 15.94
CA ASP A 545 -35.16 23.52 16.40
C ASP A 545 -36.14 23.39 15.23
N PRO A 546 -36.87 22.25 15.14
CA PRO A 546 -37.81 22.03 14.05
C PRO A 546 -38.94 23.07 14.08
N PRO A 547 -39.49 23.46 12.91
CA PRO A 547 -40.60 24.40 12.85
C PRO A 547 -41.81 23.88 13.63
N ALA A 548 -42.30 24.64 14.61
CA ALA A 548 -43.39 24.26 15.52
C ALA A 548 -44.79 24.29 14.88
N LEU A 549 -44.90 24.14 13.57
CA LEU A 549 -46.18 24.13 12.87
C LEU A 549 -46.94 22.86 13.22
N GLN A 550 -48.03 23.00 13.98
CA GLN A 550 -48.96 21.92 14.30
C GLN A 550 -49.58 21.43 12.97
N ARG A 551 -49.20 20.22 12.55
CA ARG A 551 -49.85 19.49 11.47
C ARG A 551 -50.51 18.26 12.06
N ASP A 552 -51.69 17.93 11.55
CA ASP A 552 -52.28 16.62 11.82
C ASP A 552 -51.33 15.53 11.32
N PRO A 553 -51.16 14.43 12.06
CA PRO A 553 -50.30 13.34 11.62
C PRO A 553 -50.80 12.82 10.27
N PRO A 554 -49.91 12.65 9.28
CA PRO A 554 -50.31 12.28 7.91
C PRO A 554 -50.91 10.88 7.83
N TYR A 555 -50.66 10.04 8.85
CA TYR A 555 -51.15 8.68 8.94
C TYR A 555 -51.74 8.39 10.32
N THR A 556 -52.83 7.61 10.34
CA THR A 556 -53.36 7.03 11.57
C THR A 556 -52.41 5.93 12.04
N SER A 557 -51.73 6.13 13.17
CA SER A 557 -50.79 5.14 13.68
C SER A 557 -51.50 3.93 14.30
N THR A 558 -51.17 2.73 13.83
CA THR A 558 -51.64 1.45 14.44
C THR A 558 -50.68 0.94 15.50
N ALA A 559 -49.48 1.52 15.61
CA ALA A 559 -48.44 1.15 16.57
C ALA A 559 -47.92 2.37 17.34
N THR A 560 -47.19 2.13 18.44
CA THR A 560 -46.46 3.18 19.16
C THR A 560 -45.02 3.19 18.68
N PHE A 561 -44.60 4.25 17.99
CA PHE A 561 -43.22 4.42 17.54
C PHE A 561 -42.38 5.15 18.59
N GLN A 562 -41.07 4.87 18.61
CA GLN A 562 -40.15 5.66 19.43
C GLN A 562 -40.15 7.13 18.98
N PRO A 563 -40.16 8.10 19.91
CA PRO A 563 -40.15 9.52 19.56
C PRO A 563 -38.90 9.88 18.76
N LEU A 564 -39.00 10.96 17.98
CA LEU A 564 -37.82 11.53 17.31
C LEU A 564 -36.92 12.16 18.37
N THR A 565 -35.62 11.95 18.23
CA THR A 565 -34.62 12.64 19.07
C THR A 565 -34.62 14.12 18.72
N VAL A 566 -34.53 14.96 19.73
CA VAL A 566 -34.41 16.40 19.55
C VAL A 566 -32.99 16.76 19.06
N PRO A 567 -32.81 17.82 18.26
CA PRO A 567 -31.50 18.20 17.70
C PRO A 567 -30.35 18.23 18.72
N ARG A 568 -30.61 18.73 19.93
CA ARG A 568 -29.65 18.81 21.06
C ARG A 568 -29.16 17.48 21.64
N GLU A 569 -29.77 16.37 21.23
CA GLU A 569 -29.40 15.00 21.62
C GLU A 569 -28.89 14.18 20.43
N GLN A 570 -28.96 14.73 19.21
CA GLN A 570 -28.51 14.06 18.00
C GLN A 570 -27.00 14.20 17.84
N LEU A 571 -26.30 13.08 17.69
CA LEU A 571 -24.86 13.05 17.42
C LEU A 571 -24.60 13.22 15.91
N VAL A 572 -23.62 14.04 15.57
CA VAL A 572 -23.25 14.36 14.18
C VAL A 572 -22.90 13.10 13.40
N TRP A 573 -22.01 12.26 13.95
CA TRP A 573 -21.58 11.04 13.27
C TRP A 573 -22.74 10.06 13.03
N ARG A 574 -23.73 10.00 13.94
CA ARG A 574 -24.93 9.15 13.77
C ARG A 574 -25.84 9.68 12.68
N ALA A 575 -26.03 10.99 12.59
CA ALA A 575 -26.80 11.62 11.50
C ALA A 575 -26.14 11.34 10.15
N ALA A 576 -24.82 11.54 10.06
CA ALA A 576 -24.02 11.25 8.88
C ALA A 576 -24.15 9.77 8.45
N ARG A 577 -23.98 8.84 9.40
CA ARG A 577 -24.13 7.40 9.15
C ARG A 577 -25.55 7.06 8.68
N SER A 578 -26.57 7.58 9.36
CA SER A 578 -27.98 7.31 9.04
C SER A 578 -28.32 7.77 7.62
N SER A 579 -27.80 8.93 7.21
CA SER A 579 -27.97 9.46 5.86
C SER A 579 -27.25 8.64 4.80
N GLY A 580 -26.05 8.12 5.07
CA GLY A 580 -25.24 7.32 4.13
C GLY A 580 -25.52 5.81 4.17
N ALA A 581 -26.61 5.37 4.79
CA ALA A 581 -26.95 3.96 5.01
C ALA A 581 -27.51 3.26 3.76
N ALA A 582 -26.81 3.34 2.62
CA ALA A 582 -27.30 2.88 1.32
C ALA A 582 -27.71 1.40 1.35
N PRO A 583 -28.98 1.05 1.06
CA PRO A 583 -29.43 -0.34 1.02
C PRO A 583 -28.58 -1.17 0.07
N THR A 584 -28.38 -2.45 0.39
CA THR A 584 -27.44 -3.38 -0.27
C THR A 584 -25.96 -3.11 -0.03
N TYR A 585 -25.54 -1.87 0.26
CA TYR A 585 -24.14 -1.53 0.58
C TYR A 585 -23.88 -1.60 2.07
N PHE A 586 -24.74 -1.01 2.90
CA PHE A 586 -24.63 -1.00 4.35
C PHE A 586 -25.91 -1.51 5.01
N ARG A 587 -25.76 -2.03 6.23
CA ARG A 587 -26.91 -2.34 7.09
C ARG A 587 -27.61 -1.03 7.54
N PRO A 588 -28.90 -1.06 7.92
CA PRO A 588 -29.56 0.11 8.50
C PRO A 588 -28.85 0.60 9.78
N MET A 589 -28.95 1.90 10.08
CA MET A 589 -28.48 2.46 11.35
C MET A 589 -29.64 2.54 12.32
N GLY A 590 -29.85 1.48 13.11
CA GLY A 590 -31.06 1.35 13.92
C GLY A 590 -32.31 1.39 13.03
N ARG A 591 -33.08 2.48 13.12
CA ARG A 591 -34.33 2.70 12.37
C ARG A 591 -34.17 3.50 11.06
N PHE A 592 -32.93 3.87 10.71
CA PHE A 592 -32.66 4.78 9.60
C PHE A 592 -32.01 4.07 8.41
N LEU A 593 -32.46 4.45 7.22
CA LEU A 593 -31.91 4.10 5.90
C LEU A 593 -31.42 5.37 5.18
N ASP A 594 -30.68 5.17 4.09
CA ASP A 594 -30.18 6.26 3.26
C ASP A 594 -31.30 7.18 2.79
N GLY A 595 -31.05 8.49 2.88
CA GLY A 595 -31.98 9.52 2.41
C GLY A 595 -32.24 9.45 0.91
N GLY A 596 -31.33 8.83 0.15
CA GLY A 596 -31.41 8.64 -1.30
C GLY A 596 -32.65 7.89 -1.78
N LEU A 597 -33.32 7.13 -0.90
CA LEU A 597 -34.57 6.45 -1.26
C LEU A 597 -35.78 7.39 -1.41
N LEU A 598 -35.77 8.56 -0.75
CA LEU A 598 -36.88 9.52 -0.79
C LEU A 598 -36.47 10.91 -1.28
N ALA A 599 -35.25 11.35 -0.98
CA ALA A 599 -34.77 12.70 -1.21
C ALA A 599 -33.28 12.71 -1.63
N ASN A 600 -32.91 11.95 -2.69
CA ASN A 600 -31.50 11.88 -3.10
C ASN A 600 -30.93 13.23 -3.54
N ASN A 601 -31.76 14.05 -4.20
CA ASN A 601 -31.54 15.48 -4.36
C ASN A 601 -32.39 16.23 -3.32
N PRO A 602 -31.78 16.80 -2.27
CA PRO A 602 -32.54 17.36 -1.15
C PRO A 602 -33.10 18.76 -1.42
N THR A 603 -33.03 19.26 -2.66
CA THR A 603 -33.35 20.67 -2.97
C THR A 603 -34.80 21.04 -2.66
N LEU A 604 -35.76 20.23 -3.14
CA LEU A 604 -37.17 20.49 -2.91
C LEU A 604 -37.54 20.38 -1.42
N ASP A 605 -37.01 19.36 -0.75
CA ASP A 605 -37.24 19.14 0.68
C ASP A 605 -36.64 20.26 1.53
N ALA A 606 -35.44 20.73 1.20
CA ALA A 606 -34.80 21.85 1.87
C ALA A 606 -35.58 23.15 1.67
N MET A 607 -36.03 23.45 0.45
CA MET A 607 -36.87 24.63 0.18
C MET A 607 -38.20 24.58 0.96
N ALA A 608 -38.84 23.40 1.00
CA ALA A 608 -40.07 23.19 1.75
C ALA A 608 -39.86 23.37 3.27
N GLU A 609 -38.74 22.88 3.79
CA GLU A 609 -38.33 23.03 5.19
C GLU A 609 -38.04 24.49 5.53
N ILE A 610 -37.27 25.21 4.71
CA ILE A 610 -36.94 26.63 4.93
C ILE A 610 -38.20 27.49 4.90
N HIS A 611 -39.12 27.20 3.98
CA HIS A 611 -40.43 27.87 3.95
C HIS A 611 -41.20 27.64 5.27
N GLN A 612 -41.22 26.39 5.77
CA GLN A 612 -41.88 26.07 7.05
C GLN A 612 -41.21 26.74 8.24
N TYR A 613 -39.89 26.75 8.28
CA TYR A 613 -39.08 27.46 9.27
C TYR A 613 -39.43 28.96 9.30
N ASN A 614 -39.39 29.62 8.14
CA ASN A 614 -39.75 31.03 8.02
C ASN A 614 -41.21 31.30 8.42
N LYS A 615 -42.13 30.39 8.11
CA LYS A 615 -43.54 30.50 8.52
C LYS A 615 -43.72 30.32 10.03
N ALA A 616 -42.92 29.47 10.68
CA ALA A 616 -42.95 29.28 12.14
C ALA A 616 -42.43 30.51 12.91
N LEU A 617 -41.62 31.36 12.27
CA LEU A 617 -41.15 32.64 12.82
C LEU A 617 -42.19 33.77 12.76
N LYS A 618 -43.45 33.49 12.41
CA LYS A 618 -44.55 34.48 12.43
C LYS A 618 -44.67 35.16 13.80
N GLY A 619 -44.51 36.48 13.83
CA GLY A 619 -44.42 37.30 15.04
C GLY A 619 -43.02 37.86 15.34
N ARG A 620 -41.98 37.37 14.63
CA ARG A 620 -40.60 37.87 14.64
C ARG A 620 -40.16 38.23 13.21
N GLU A 621 -40.92 39.09 12.54
CA GLU A 621 -40.76 39.38 11.10
C GLU A 621 -39.36 39.91 10.72
N SER A 622 -38.66 40.56 11.64
CA SER A 622 -37.29 41.02 11.46
C SER A 622 -36.25 39.90 11.25
N GLU A 623 -36.61 38.65 11.55
CA GLU A 623 -35.72 37.48 11.44
C GLU A 623 -35.99 36.61 10.22
N VAL A 624 -37.08 36.89 9.48
CA VAL A 624 -37.45 36.14 8.28
C VAL A 624 -36.58 36.58 7.11
N CYS A 625 -35.76 35.67 6.58
CA CYS A 625 -34.94 35.90 5.39
C CYS A 625 -35.48 35.06 4.23
N ARG A 626 -35.74 35.69 3.08
CA ARG A 626 -36.22 35.00 1.87
C ARG A 626 -35.03 34.36 1.17
N LEU A 627 -35.22 33.22 0.51
CA LEU A 627 -34.16 32.62 -0.31
C LEU A 627 -33.93 33.49 -1.55
N GLY A 628 -32.68 33.88 -1.81
CA GLY A 628 -32.30 34.61 -3.02
C GLY A 628 -31.59 33.74 -4.06
N VAL A 629 -30.83 32.74 -3.59
CA VAL A 629 -30.06 31.83 -4.44
C VAL A 629 -30.16 30.40 -3.90
N VAL A 630 -30.35 29.44 -4.80
CA VAL A 630 -30.27 28.01 -4.54
C VAL A 630 -29.26 27.38 -5.47
N VAL A 631 -28.21 26.78 -4.91
CA VAL A 631 -27.18 26.03 -5.64
C VAL A 631 -27.36 24.55 -5.37
N SER A 632 -27.66 23.76 -6.38
CA SER A 632 -27.77 22.31 -6.32
C SER A 632 -26.61 21.66 -7.05
N LEU A 633 -25.84 20.83 -6.34
CA LEU A 633 -24.66 20.14 -6.86
C LEU A 633 -24.92 18.63 -6.96
N GLY A 634 -24.71 18.07 -8.15
CA GLY A 634 -24.88 16.65 -8.45
C GLY A 634 -23.59 15.84 -8.45
N THR A 635 -23.69 14.54 -8.18
CA THR A 635 -22.54 13.60 -8.14
C THR A 635 -22.13 13.06 -9.53
N GLY A 636 -22.51 13.77 -10.60
CA GLY A 636 -22.20 13.43 -11.99
C GLY A 636 -23.26 12.57 -12.66
N LYS A 637 -23.47 12.80 -13.97
CA LYS A 637 -24.50 12.15 -14.79
C LYS A 637 -23.90 11.00 -15.58
N PRO A 638 -24.34 9.75 -15.38
CA PRO A 638 -23.89 8.64 -16.21
C PRO A 638 -24.33 8.83 -17.67
N PRO A 639 -23.64 8.21 -18.64
CA PRO A 639 -24.06 8.24 -20.04
C PRO A 639 -25.40 7.49 -20.20
N GLN A 640 -26.22 7.95 -21.15
CA GLN A 640 -27.45 7.23 -21.49
C GLN A 640 -27.11 5.94 -22.25
N VAL A 641 -27.62 4.80 -21.77
CA VAL A 641 -27.40 3.48 -22.37
C VAL A 641 -28.74 2.89 -22.81
N ALA A 642 -28.76 2.25 -23.98
CA ALA A 642 -29.95 1.58 -24.49
C ALA A 642 -30.27 0.33 -23.66
N VAL A 643 -31.54 0.19 -23.25
CA VAL A 643 -32.05 -1.01 -22.57
C VAL A 643 -32.74 -1.89 -23.61
N ASN A 644 -32.14 -3.04 -23.93
CA ASN A 644 -32.56 -3.89 -25.05
C ASN A 644 -33.76 -4.82 -24.74
N SER A 645 -34.12 -5.04 -23.46
CA SER A 645 -35.30 -5.85 -23.08
C SER A 645 -35.71 -5.62 -21.61
N VAL A 646 -36.93 -5.13 -21.39
CA VAL A 646 -37.60 -5.14 -20.08
C VAL A 646 -38.86 -5.98 -20.20
N ASP A 647 -38.70 -7.23 -20.62
CA ASP A 647 -39.81 -8.15 -20.80
C ASP A 647 -39.88 -9.14 -19.64
N VAL A 648 -40.93 -9.03 -18.82
CA VAL A 648 -41.15 -9.83 -17.60
C VAL A 648 -42.45 -10.63 -17.76
N PHE A 649 -42.49 -11.53 -18.75
CA PHE A 649 -43.57 -12.52 -18.83
C PHE A 649 -43.34 -13.70 -17.87
N ARG A 650 -44.44 -14.29 -17.39
CA ARG A 650 -44.44 -15.53 -16.61
C ARG A 650 -43.98 -16.68 -17.54
N PRO A 651 -42.80 -17.28 -17.30
CA PRO A 651 -42.15 -18.14 -18.29
C PRO A 651 -42.89 -19.46 -18.49
N SER A 652 -43.00 -19.91 -19.75
CA SER A 652 -43.67 -21.15 -20.13
C SER A 652 -42.69 -22.32 -20.27
N ASN A 653 -41.39 -22.04 -20.40
CA ASN A 653 -40.34 -23.01 -20.65
C ASN A 653 -38.99 -22.61 -19.98
N PRO A 654 -38.03 -23.54 -19.82
CA PRO A 654 -36.79 -23.30 -19.08
C PRO A 654 -35.86 -22.23 -19.70
N LEU A 655 -35.92 -22.01 -21.01
CA LEU A 655 -35.11 -20.99 -21.70
C LEU A 655 -35.69 -19.57 -21.52
N GLU A 656 -37.01 -19.42 -21.51
CA GLU A 656 -37.70 -18.18 -21.12
C GLU A 656 -37.49 -17.84 -19.65
N LEU A 657 -37.31 -18.86 -18.79
CA LEU A 657 -36.98 -18.66 -17.37
C LEU A 657 -35.68 -17.87 -17.20
N ALA A 658 -34.63 -18.21 -17.97
CA ALA A 658 -33.35 -17.49 -17.92
C ALA A 658 -33.47 -16.05 -18.42
N LYS A 659 -34.26 -15.81 -19.49
CA LYS A 659 -34.51 -14.46 -20.01
C LYS A 659 -35.36 -13.61 -19.06
N SER A 660 -36.36 -14.21 -18.39
CA SER A 660 -37.18 -13.52 -17.40
C SER A 660 -36.39 -13.19 -16.13
N PHE A 661 -35.42 -14.00 -15.71
CA PHE A 661 -34.50 -13.65 -14.62
C PHE A 661 -33.64 -12.41 -14.93
N VAL A 662 -33.15 -12.30 -16.18
CA VAL A 662 -32.43 -11.09 -16.63
C VAL A 662 -33.39 -9.89 -16.66
N GLY A 663 -34.60 -10.05 -17.22
CA GLY A 663 -35.61 -8.99 -17.26
C GLY A 663 -36.05 -8.49 -15.88
N VAL A 664 -36.25 -9.39 -14.90
CA VAL A 664 -36.58 -9.04 -13.51
C VAL A 664 -35.44 -8.28 -12.83
N ARG A 665 -34.18 -8.66 -13.10
CA ARG A 665 -33.01 -7.98 -12.56
C ARG A 665 -32.87 -6.56 -13.12
N GLU A 666 -33.02 -6.40 -14.43
CA GLU A 666 -32.95 -5.08 -15.08
C GLU A 666 -34.11 -4.17 -14.64
N LEU A 667 -35.33 -4.71 -14.51
CA LEU A 667 -36.47 -3.98 -13.94
C LEU A 667 -36.22 -3.55 -12.50
N GLY A 668 -35.65 -4.45 -11.68
CA GLY A 668 -35.25 -4.15 -10.31
C GLY A 668 -34.22 -3.03 -10.23
N LYS A 669 -33.19 -3.05 -11.09
CA LYS A 669 -32.20 -1.97 -11.20
C LYS A 669 -32.89 -0.65 -11.58
N MET A 670 -33.74 -0.66 -12.62
CA MET A 670 -34.48 0.52 -13.07
C MET A 670 -35.39 1.13 -11.98
N LEU A 671 -36.04 0.30 -11.16
CA LEU A 671 -36.83 0.80 -10.02
C LEU A 671 -35.97 1.52 -8.98
N VAL A 672 -34.80 0.96 -8.64
CA VAL A 672 -33.85 1.60 -7.73
C VAL A 672 -33.32 2.89 -8.33
N ASP A 673 -32.97 2.89 -9.61
CA ASP A 673 -32.49 4.07 -10.32
C ASP A 673 -33.56 5.17 -10.32
N CYS A 674 -34.83 4.86 -10.59
CA CYS A 674 -35.93 5.83 -10.52
C CYS A 674 -36.17 6.37 -9.09
N CYS A 675 -36.04 5.53 -8.06
CA CYS A 675 -36.21 5.96 -6.67
C CYS A 675 -35.05 6.82 -6.17
N THR A 676 -33.86 6.62 -6.74
CA THR A 676 -32.62 7.27 -6.31
C THR A 676 -32.11 8.30 -7.31
N ASP A 677 -32.85 8.61 -8.37
CA ASP A 677 -32.46 9.63 -9.34
C ASP A 677 -32.37 11.01 -8.67
N SER A 678 -31.18 11.60 -8.72
CA SER A 678 -30.91 12.93 -8.20
C SER A 678 -30.94 14.02 -9.27
N ASP A 679 -30.96 13.62 -10.55
CA ASP A 679 -31.13 14.50 -11.69
C ASP A 679 -32.59 14.37 -12.22
N GLY A 680 -32.83 14.72 -13.49
CA GLY A 680 -34.15 14.57 -14.11
C GLY A 680 -35.24 15.43 -13.46
N CYS A 681 -36.38 14.81 -13.14
CA CYS A 681 -37.58 15.52 -12.72
C CYS A 681 -37.41 16.34 -11.44
N ALA A 682 -36.55 15.92 -10.50
CA ALA A 682 -36.31 16.68 -9.27
C ALA A 682 -35.72 18.06 -9.57
N VAL A 683 -34.77 18.12 -10.51
CA VAL A 683 -34.12 19.35 -10.96
C VAL A 683 -35.10 20.27 -11.69
N ASP A 684 -35.94 19.72 -12.57
CA ASP A 684 -36.90 20.53 -13.34
C ASP A 684 -37.99 21.12 -12.44
N ARG A 685 -38.47 20.34 -11.48
CA ARG A 685 -39.40 20.83 -10.45
C ARG A 685 -38.73 21.93 -9.62
N ALA A 686 -37.53 21.71 -9.10
CA ALA A 686 -36.83 22.70 -8.29
C ALA A 686 -36.63 24.02 -9.06
N ARG A 687 -36.22 23.94 -10.34
CA ARG A 687 -36.08 25.08 -11.23
C ARG A 687 -37.38 25.85 -11.38
N ALA A 688 -38.47 25.18 -11.76
CA ALA A 688 -39.77 25.82 -11.96
C ALA A 688 -40.31 26.50 -10.69
N TRP A 689 -40.15 25.86 -9.52
CA TRP A 689 -40.54 26.45 -8.24
C TRP A 689 -39.66 27.63 -7.82
N CYS A 690 -38.35 27.59 -8.13
CA CYS A 690 -37.46 28.72 -7.90
C CYS A 690 -37.82 29.91 -8.80
N GLU A 691 -38.07 29.68 -10.09
CA GLU A 691 -38.52 30.71 -11.03
C GLU A 691 -39.84 31.35 -10.56
N MET A 692 -40.79 30.53 -10.10
CA MET A 692 -42.06 31.03 -9.55
C MET A 692 -41.87 31.88 -8.28
N ALA A 693 -40.84 31.59 -7.49
CA ALA A 693 -40.55 32.28 -6.24
C ALA A 693 -39.51 33.42 -6.37
N ASP A 694 -39.08 33.75 -7.58
CA ASP A 694 -38.04 34.75 -7.89
C ASP A 694 -36.69 34.42 -7.20
N ILE A 695 -36.32 33.13 -7.24
CA ILE A 695 -35.08 32.60 -6.68
C ILE A 695 -34.14 32.19 -7.82
N ASN A 696 -32.89 32.64 -7.76
CA ASN A 696 -31.87 32.22 -8.72
C ASN A 696 -31.46 30.77 -8.45
N TYR A 697 -31.82 29.86 -9.36
CA TYR A 697 -31.49 28.43 -9.25
C TYR A 697 -30.33 28.04 -10.16
N HIS A 698 -29.29 27.45 -9.56
CA HIS A 698 -28.12 26.93 -10.27
C HIS A 698 -27.98 25.43 -10.03
N ARG A 699 -28.01 24.64 -11.10
CA ARG A 699 -27.73 23.19 -11.07
C ARG A 699 -26.41 22.91 -11.77
N LEU A 700 -25.43 22.39 -11.03
CA LEU A 700 -24.16 21.93 -11.58
C LEU A 700 -24.04 20.41 -11.37
N SER A 701 -23.89 19.66 -12.46
CA SER A 701 -23.72 18.20 -12.42
C SER A 701 -23.05 17.77 -13.74
N PRO A 702 -21.75 17.40 -13.72
CA PRO A 702 -20.99 17.13 -14.93
C PRO A 702 -21.44 15.84 -15.62
N PRO A 703 -21.47 15.78 -16.96
CA PRO A 703 -21.63 14.52 -17.68
C PRO A 703 -20.37 13.66 -17.51
N LEU A 704 -20.57 12.37 -17.23
CA LEU A 704 -19.49 11.40 -17.11
C LEU A 704 -19.42 10.51 -18.35
N SER A 705 -18.23 10.09 -18.75
CA SER A 705 -18.05 9.21 -19.92
C SER A 705 -18.49 7.76 -19.67
N GLN A 706 -18.54 7.33 -18.40
CA GLN A 706 -18.91 5.98 -17.99
C GLN A 706 -19.71 5.96 -16.68
N GLU A 707 -20.39 4.85 -16.40
CA GLU A 707 -21.08 4.62 -15.13
C GLU A 707 -20.05 4.36 -14.01
N VAL A 708 -19.91 5.30 -13.08
CA VAL A 708 -19.08 5.14 -11.87
C VAL A 708 -19.95 4.63 -10.72
N MET A 709 -19.56 3.50 -10.13
CA MET A 709 -20.30 2.86 -9.04
C MET A 709 -20.16 3.63 -7.72
N LEU A 710 -21.14 3.46 -6.81
CA LEU A 710 -21.17 4.14 -5.52
C LEU A 710 -20.00 3.78 -4.59
N ASP A 711 -19.41 2.61 -4.78
CA ASP A 711 -18.30 2.03 -4.01
C ASP A 711 -17.04 1.81 -4.86
N GLU A 712 -16.87 2.60 -5.93
CA GLU A 712 -15.67 2.55 -6.76
C GLU A 712 -14.40 2.84 -5.94
N VAL A 713 -13.40 1.97 -6.08
CA VAL A 713 -12.13 2.05 -5.33
C VAL A 713 -10.92 2.30 -6.25
N SER A 714 -11.08 2.18 -7.57
CA SER A 714 -10.04 2.40 -8.55
C SER A 714 -9.65 3.87 -8.65
N ASP A 715 -8.42 4.19 -8.26
CA ASP A 715 -7.88 5.56 -8.34
C ASP A 715 -7.89 6.09 -9.78
N ALA A 716 -7.63 5.23 -10.77
CA ALA A 716 -7.65 5.64 -12.18
C ALA A 716 -9.04 6.12 -12.61
N VAL A 717 -10.08 5.35 -12.30
CA VAL A 717 -11.48 5.71 -12.63
C VAL A 717 -11.90 6.99 -11.92
N LEU A 718 -11.58 7.12 -10.64
CA LEU A 718 -11.92 8.31 -9.86
C LEU A 718 -11.16 9.55 -10.34
N VAL A 719 -9.90 9.41 -10.76
CA VAL A 719 -9.11 10.50 -11.36
C VAL A 719 -9.70 10.94 -12.69
N ASP A 720 -10.09 10.01 -13.55
CA ASP A 720 -10.71 10.34 -14.83
C ASP A 720 -12.05 11.05 -14.62
N MET A 721 -12.87 10.60 -13.66
CA MET A 721 -14.10 11.29 -13.25
C MET A 721 -13.83 12.72 -12.75
N LEU A 722 -12.78 12.92 -11.94
CA LEU A 722 -12.38 14.26 -11.47
C LEU A 722 -11.84 15.13 -12.61
N TRP A 723 -11.13 14.54 -13.57
CA TRP A 723 -10.66 15.25 -14.76
C TRP A 723 -11.82 15.71 -15.64
N GLU A 724 -12.81 14.86 -15.89
CA GLU A 724 -14.04 15.23 -16.59
C GLU A 724 -14.80 16.35 -15.87
N THR A 725 -14.85 16.28 -14.54
CA THR A 725 -15.41 17.36 -13.71
C THR A 725 -14.63 18.67 -13.89
N GLN A 726 -13.30 18.60 -13.93
CA GLN A 726 -12.45 19.77 -14.16
C GLN A 726 -12.67 20.38 -15.55
N MET A 727 -12.85 19.55 -16.59
CA MET A 727 -13.17 20.02 -17.94
C MET A 727 -14.54 20.69 -17.99
N TYR A 728 -15.54 20.09 -17.36
CA TYR A 728 -16.87 20.67 -17.21
C TYR A 728 -16.81 22.06 -16.54
N LEU A 729 -16.06 22.19 -15.43
CA LEU A 729 -15.87 23.46 -14.73
C LEU A 729 -15.15 24.50 -15.60
N TYR A 730 -14.18 24.09 -16.41
CA TYR A 730 -13.50 24.98 -17.35
C TYR A 730 -14.45 25.51 -18.43
N GLU A 731 -15.30 24.65 -19.00
CA GLU A 731 -16.32 25.03 -19.97
C GLU A 731 -17.40 25.94 -19.39
N HIS A 732 -17.72 25.79 -18.09
CA HIS A 732 -18.76 26.54 -17.39
C HIS A 732 -18.22 27.65 -16.48
N ARG A 733 -16.98 28.09 -16.68
CA ARG A 733 -16.31 29.09 -15.83
C ARG A 733 -17.10 30.40 -15.69
N ASP A 734 -17.75 30.84 -16.77
CA ASP A 734 -18.50 32.09 -16.78
C ASP A 734 -19.78 31.98 -15.90
N VAL A 735 -20.38 30.78 -15.83
CA VAL A 735 -21.50 30.47 -14.93
C VAL A 735 -21.03 30.49 -13.48
N ILE A 736 -19.88 29.88 -13.20
CA ILE A 736 -19.27 29.86 -11.85
C ILE A 736 -18.94 31.28 -11.37
N GLN A 737 -18.36 32.10 -12.23
CA GLN A 737 -18.07 33.50 -11.95
C GLN A 737 -19.33 34.30 -11.63
N THR A 738 -20.37 34.15 -12.45
CA THR A 738 -21.66 34.81 -12.24
C THR A 738 -22.30 34.36 -10.92
N LEU A 739 -22.27 33.06 -10.63
CA LEU A 739 -22.78 32.51 -9.38
C LEU A 739 -22.03 33.07 -8.17
N CYS A 740 -20.69 33.11 -8.20
CA CYS A 740 -19.90 33.65 -7.10
C CYS A 740 -20.18 35.14 -6.86
N GLN A 741 -20.35 35.92 -7.93
CA GLN A 741 -20.77 37.32 -7.81
C GLN A 741 -22.14 37.45 -7.13
N GLN A 742 -23.12 36.62 -7.48
CA GLN A 742 -24.43 36.60 -6.82
C GLN A 742 -24.33 36.21 -5.34
N LEU A 743 -23.51 35.21 -5.00
CA LEU A 743 -23.32 34.78 -3.62
C LEU A 743 -22.66 35.84 -2.73
N LEU A 744 -21.80 36.69 -3.31
CA LEU A 744 -21.09 37.77 -2.61
C LEU A 744 -21.90 39.07 -2.50
N GLN A 745 -22.91 39.28 -3.35
CA GLN A 745 -23.74 40.49 -3.37
C GLN A 745 -24.93 40.46 -2.40
N LEU A 746 -25.36 39.25 -1.99
CA LEU A 746 -26.47 39.00 -1.06
C LEU A 746 -25.96 38.82 0.38
#